data_AF-A0A2H5XAL5-F1
#
_entry.id   AF-A0A2H5XAL5-F1
#
_cell.length_a   1.000
_cell.length_b   1.000
_cell.length_c   1.000
_cell.angle_alpha   90.00
_cell.angle_beta   90.00
_cell.angle_gamma   90.00
#
_symmetry.space_group_name_H-M   'P 1'
#
loop_
_entity.id
_entity.type
_entity.pdbx_description
1 polymer ?
#
loop_
_entity_poly.entity_id
_entity_poly.type
_entity_poly.pdbx_seq_one_letter_code
_entity_poly.pdbx_strand_id
1 'polypeptide(L)'
;MRQVARRQWTSSLAERDLYRVLAFRYESEPSPRPRREVIQRLQTLLSYRDLTRHQLRRLVERALNDPRTEELLQVEVFPPTDSALGDAVQGALPSLQEVIVIPSLEHLDNTALPLYLGIVTAHTFTKRFVGGQGIGLGYGRAIHAFVKSMRLPSSFIAHLQFFALAHCPTAAVNGWGAENLLQLIADYWALRDEGQLQGYIAPTQLQPEQLHWAFVEVETVRQSDRWQRLNASDELSASIPEGAIAEVVGHLLRSDGRWLGHLSLTESVPLPVLRRMVETGRNVVALAGGASKAPAILAAVRAGIINRLVTDDRCAIALLHLVNPRFRAADLPSRPEWWEVSQRFFVAHLRYRKTPRQSVKVIAAQLRLSPKTVRRIVDNLQQRKGEQPAIVKVIVRPPSEAMALEMALLQTLRLQEVRVVAVTEGQSGLTLVGEAAAELFFDLARNRQSFTVGLGGGRTINAMVNALKLPATLSRLPKLQNLNIWALDSNPLPKVVGISAHTLVASLAMRCLPSANSIVHCFAYQDAEQSPTFDAIFIGFGVLAPGETLTLYAEEIGLPVRQLQRRVAGATLFQCINADGEIVPSGFEGKVAALPLTVLQRMVREGKPVIVVASGAHKAPALLAAHRARLFNGLVVDDQLAQSLLSLLSQ
;
A
#
# COMPACT_ATOMS: atom_id res chain seq x y z
N MET A 1 -2.31 -48.27 -9.86
CA MET A 1 -3.28 -47.15 -9.80
C MET A 1 -2.69 -46.00 -8.99
N ARG A 2 -2.42 -44.89 -9.68
CA ARG A 2 -1.99 -43.54 -9.25
C ARG A 2 -1.89 -43.25 -7.73
N GLN A 3 -0.68 -43.40 -7.17
CA GLN A 3 -0.30 -42.68 -5.95
C GLN A 3 -0.12 -41.19 -6.30
N VAL A 4 -1.14 -40.40 -5.98
CA VAL A 4 -1.08 -38.94 -6.04
C VAL A 4 0.03 -38.48 -5.11
N ALA A 5 1.09 -37.90 -5.67
CA ALA A 5 2.15 -37.22 -4.94
C ALA A 5 1.54 -36.09 -4.09
N ARG A 6 1.20 -36.40 -2.84
CA ARG A 6 0.89 -35.40 -1.82
C ARG A 6 2.16 -34.57 -1.65
N ARG A 7 2.15 -33.32 -2.13
CA ARG A 7 2.99 -32.29 -1.50
C ARG A 7 2.69 -32.42 -0.01
N GLN A 8 3.67 -32.81 0.80
CA GLN A 8 3.63 -32.55 2.23
C GLN A 8 3.69 -31.03 2.34
N TRP A 9 2.52 -30.41 2.25
CA TRP A 9 2.39 -29.02 2.65
C TRP A 9 2.73 -29.01 4.13
N THR A 10 3.70 -28.19 4.53
CA THR A 10 3.82 -27.75 5.92
C THR A 10 2.43 -27.34 6.43
N SER A 11 2.19 -27.52 7.74
CA SER A 11 0.92 -27.15 8.37
C SER A 11 0.56 -25.68 8.09
N SER A 12 1.55 -24.79 7.99
CA SER A 12 1.42 -23.37 7.59
C SER A 12 1.84 -23.10 6.14
N LEU A 13 1.14 -22.17 5.48
CA LEU A 13 1.55 -21.59 4.19
C LEU A 13 2.75 -20.67 4.38
N ALA A 14 3.62 -20.56 3.36
CA ALA A 14 4.66 -19.53 3.36
C ALA A 14 4.01 -18.14 3.32
N GLU A 15 4.62 -17.17 3.99
CA GLU A 15 4.10 -15.79 4.05
C GLU A 15 3.99 -15.15 2.65
N ARG A 16 4.95 -15.45 1.76
CA ARG A 16 4.90 -15.03 0.35
C ARG A 16 3.69 -15.61 -0.39
N ASP A 17 3.31 -16.87 -0.14
CA ASP A 17 2.12 -17.46 -0.75
C ASP A 17 0.85 -16.76 -0.26
N LEU A 18 0.81 -16.46 1.05
CA LEU A 18 -0.27 -15.72 1.66
C LEU A 18 -0.42 -14.35 1.01
N TYR A 19 0.66 -13.56 0.99
CA TYR A 19 0.68 -12.22 0.41
C TYR A 19 0.32 -12.24 -1.07
N ARG A 20 0.85 -13.16 -1.88
CA ARG A 20 0.51 -13.27 -3.31
C ARG A 20 -0.97 -13.53 -3.57
N VAL A 21 -1.59 -14.42 -2.79
CA VAL A 21 -3.04 -14.67 -2.91
C VAL A 21 -3.83 -13.42 -2.55
N LEU A 22 -3.49 -12.76 -1.45
CA LEU A 22 -4.21 -11.58 -0.97
C LEU A 22 -4.04 -10.41 -1.94
N ALA A 23 -2.81 -10.14 -2.40
CA ALA A 23 -2.49 -9.11 -3.38
C ALA A 23 -3.31 -9.30 -4.67
N PHE A 24 -3.26 -10.49 -5.29
CA PHE A 24 -4.07 -10.75 -6.48
C PHE A 24 -5.56 -10.67 -6.21
N ARG A 25 -6.03 -11.02 -5.02
CA ARG A 25 -7.45 -10.97 -4.65
C ARG A 25 -7.94 -9.53 -4.43
N TYR A 26 -7.19 -8.69 -3.74
CA TYR A 26 -7.69 -7.42 -3.17
C TYR A 26 -7.07 -6.16 -3.77
N GLU A 27 -5.90 -6.19 -4.42
CA GLU A 27 -5.29 -5.00 -5.08
C GLU A 27 -6.02 -4.61 -6.39
N SER A 28 -7.21 -5.14 -6.62
CA SER A 28 -8.00 -4.91 -7.83
C SER A 28 -9.08 -3.91 -7.48
N GLU A 29 -8.94 -2.66 -7.93
CA GLU A 29 -10.04 -1.71 -7.87
C GLU A 29 -11.02 -1.96 -9.04
N PRO A 30 -12.34 -1.82 -8.86
CA PRO A 30 -13.03 -1.37 -7.65
C PRO A 30 -13.44 -2.50 -6.70
N SER A 31 -13.33 -3.78 -7.09
CA SER A 31 -13.78 -4.92 -6.28
C SER A 31 -12.80 -6.08 -6.34
N PRO A 32 -12.72 -6.91 -5.29
CA PRO A 32 -11.81 -8.05 -5.27
C PRO A 32 -12.01 -9.03 -6.43
N ARG A 33 -10.93 -9.46 -7.07
CA ARG A 33 -10.93 -10.43 -8.18
C ARG A 33 -11.53 -11.76 -7.78
N PRO A 34 -12.50 -12.33 -8.53
CA PRO A 34 -13.07 -13.63 -8.22
C PRO A 34 -11.99 -14.71 -8.03
N ARG A 35 -12.23 -15.69 -7.15
CA ARG A 35 -11.25 -16.77 -6.86
C ARG A 35 -10.74 -17.46 -8.12
N ARG A 36 -11.60 -17.60 -9.14
CA ARG A 36 -11.24 -18.18 -10.44
C ARG A 36 -10.15 -17.36 -11.14
N GLU A 37 -10.24 -16.04 -11.13
CA GLU A 37 -9.24 -15.15 -11.74
C GLU A 37 -7.95 -15.14 -10.92
N VAL A 38 -8.04 -15.15 -9.58
CA VAL A 38 -6.87 -15.29 -8.70
C VAL A 38 -6.10 -16.58 -9.04
N ILE A 39 -6.81 -17.70 -9.20
CA ILE A 39 -6.20 -18.97 -9.63
C ILE A 39 -5.52 -18.83 -11.00
N GLN A 40 -6.17 -18.19 -11.98
CA GLN A 40 -5.57 -17.96 -13.30
C GLN A 40 -4.28 -17.13 -13.23
N ARG A 41 -4.26 -16.07 -12.41
CA ARG A 41 -3.05 -15.26 -12.20
C ARG A 41 -1.95 -16.04 -11.50
N LEU A 42 -2.28 -16.81 -10.45
CA LEU A 42 -1.31 -17.68 -9.80
C LEU A 42 -0.70 -18.67 -10.79
N GLN A 43 -1.49 -19.24 -11.71
CA GLN A 43 -0.99 -20.16 -12.75
C GLN A 43 0.06 -19.56 -13.68
N THR A 44 0.13 -18.24 -13.80
CA THR A 44 1.17 -17.57 -14.59
C THR A 44 2.55 -17.55 -13.91
N LEU A 45 2.61 -17.82 -12.60
CA LEU A 45 3.85 -17.74 -11.83
C LEU A 45 4.56 -19.09 -11.72
N LEU A 46 5.89 -19.08 -11.75
CA LEU A 46 6.73 -20.29 -11.75
C LEU A 46 6.44 -21.20 -10.56
N SER A 47 6.27 -20.63 -9.37
CA SER A 47 6.01 -21.37 -8.13
C SER A 47 4.68 -22.17 -8.13
N TYR A 48 3.73 -21.82 -9.01
CA TYR A 48 2.35 -22.31 -8.97
C TYR A 48 1.87 -22.95 -10.27
N ARG A 49 2.51 -22.69 -11.42
CA ARG A 49 2.05 -23.13 -12.74
C ARG A 49 1.84 -24.64 -12.87
N ASP A 50 2.67 -25.43 -12.19
CA ASP A 50 2.62 -26.90 -12.24
C ASP A 50 1.58 -27.48 -11.26
N LEU A 51 0.91 -26.63 -10.48
CA LEU A 51 -0.17 -27.05 -9.61
C LEU A 51 -1.47 -27.25 -10.40
N THR A 52 -2.15 -28.35 -10.09
CA THR A 52 -3.50 -28.60 -10.59
C THR A 52 -4.46 -27.50 -10.11
N ARG A 53 -5.53 -27.24 -10.86
CA ARG A 53 -6.60 -26.30 -10.45
C ARG A 53 -7.17 -26.62 -9.07
N HIS A 54 -7.28 -27.90 -8.72
CA HIS A 54 -7.72 -28.33 -7.38
C HIS A 54 -6.72 -27.90 -6.29
N GLN A 55 -5.41 -28.11 -6.51
CA GLN A 55 -4.38 -27.70 -5.55
C GLN A 55 -4.35 -26.18 -5.37
N LEU A 56 -4.50 -25.41 -6.45
CA LEU A 56 -4.57 -23.95 -6.39
C LEU A 56 -5.81 -23.43 -5.67
N ARG A 57 -6.96 -24.04 -5.94
CA ARG A 57 -8.19 -23.74 -5.19
C ARG A 57 -8.00 -23.96 -3.69
N ARG A 58 -7.40 -25.10 -3.31
CA ARG A 58 -7.08 -25.40 -1.90
C ARG A 58 -6.07 -24.42 -1.31
N LEU A 59 -5.07 -23.98 -2.08
CA LEU A 59 -4.11 -22.96 -1.65
C LEU A 59 -4.83 -21.63 -1.37
N VAL A 60 -5.68 -21.16 -2.29
CA VAL A 60 -6.46 -19.92 -2.10
C VAL A 60 -7.41 -20.04 -0.91
N GLU A 61 -8.09 -21.17 -0.76
CA GLU A 61 -8.96 -21.42 0.40
C GLU A 61 -8.18 -21.44 1.72
N ARG A 62 -7.00 -22.06 1.76
CA ARG A 62 -6.15 -22.05 2.96
C ARG A 62 -5.64 -20.65 3.27
N ALA A 63 -5.19 -19.91 2.25
CA ALA A 63 -4.68 -18.56 2.45
C ALA A 63 -5.77 -17.65 3.02
N LEU A 64 -6.97 -17.62 2.43
CA LEU A 64 -8.07 -16.78 2.91
C LEU A 64 -8.58 -17.13 4.32
N ASN A 65 -8.25 -18.32 4.84
CA ASN A 65 -8.62 -18.78 6.18
C ASN A 65 -7.42 -18.84 7.14
N ASP A 66 -6.21 -18.45 6.70
CA ASP A 66 -5.02 -18.42 7.56
C ASP A 66 -5.18 -17.29 8.58
N PRO A 67 -4.95 -17.52 9.88
CA PRO A 67 -5.08 -16.49 10.92
C PRO A 67 -4.28 -15.21 10.63
N ARG A 68 -3.09 -15.33 10.02
CA ARG A 68 -2.21 -14.21 9.67
C ARG A 68 -2.79 -13.30 8.58
N THR A 69 -3.82 -13.77 7.85
CA THR A 69 -4.50 -12.95 6.85
C THR A 69 -5.07 -11.68 7.44
N GLU A 70 -5.58 -11.72 8.67
CA GLU A 70 -6.15 -10.53 9.29
C GLU A 70 -5.09 -9.45 9.57
N GLU A 71 -3.84 -9.85 9.82
CA GLU A 71 -2.71 -8.93 10.04
C GLU A 71 -2.26 -8.27 8.73
N LEU A 72 -2.37 -9.00 7.61
CA LEU A 72 -2.05 -8.50 6.28
C LEU A 72 -3.19 -7.70 5.63
N LEU A 73 -4.39 -7.62 6.24
CA LEU A 73 -5.52 -6.89 5.67
C LEU A 73 -5.89 -5.68 6.54
N GLN A 74 -5.73 -4.49 5.97
CA GLN A 74 -6.31 -3.28 6.51
C GLN A 74 -7.67 -3.03 5.84
N VAL A 75 -8.72 -2.91 6.65
CA VAL A 75 -10.07 -2.63 6.16
C VAL A 75 -10.45 -1.20 6.48
N GLU A 76 -10.68 -0.42 5.44
CA GLU A 76 -11.22 0.93 5.53
C GLU A 76 -12.71 0.89 5.24
N VAL A 77 -13.48 1.62 6.05
CA VAL A 77 -14.94 1.72 5.92
C VAL A 77 -15.28 3.19 5.68
N PHE A 78 -15.93 3.46 4.56
CA PHE A 78 -16.35 4.79 4.13
C PHE A 78 -17.87 4.92 4.32
N PRO A 79 -18.34 5.95 5.04
CA PRO A 79 -19.77 6.21 5.16
C PRO A 79 -20.32 6.74 3.82
N PRO A 80 -21.51 6.31 3.38
CA PRO A 80 -22.21 6.92 2.26
C PRO A 80 -22.70 8.32 2.64
N THR A 81 -23.03 9.14 1.65
CA THR A 81 -23.58 10.48 1.85
C THR A 81 -25.01 10.61 1.32
N ASP A 82 -25.87 11.35 2.03
CA ASP A 82 -27.25 11.68 1.65
C ASP A 82 -27.33 13.11 1.11
N SER A 83 -27.19 13.27 -0.21
CA SER A 83 -27.22 14.59 -0.84
C SER A 83 -28.58 15.27 -0.66
N ALA A 84 -29.70 14.55 -0.83
CA ALA A 84 -31.02 15.14 -0.74
C ALA A 84 -31.35 15.70 0.66
N LEU A 85 -30.89 15.03 1.72
CA LEU A 85 -31.03 15.57 3.08
C LEU A 85 -30.07 16.74 3.32
N GLY A 86 -28.85 16.70 2.76
CA GLY A 86 -27.92 17.84 2.75
C GLY A 86 -28.51 19.08 2.07
N ASP A 87 -29.07 18.91 0.87
CA ASP A 87 -29.71 19.97 0.08
C ASP A 87 -30.91 20.57 0.82
N ALA A 88 -31.69 19.74 1.53
CA ALA A 88 -32.81 20.22 2.35
C ALA A 88 -32.32 21.10 3.52
N VAL A 89 -31.26 20.70 4.22
CA VAL A 89 -30.65 21.53 5.28
C VAL A 89 -30.13 22.84 4.70
N GLN A 90 -29.43 22.78 3.58
CA GLN A 90 -28.92 23.98 2.89
C GLN A 90 -30.05 24.92 2.44
N GLY A 91 -31.15 24.38 1.91
CA GLY A 91 -32.32 25.17 1.53
C GLY A 91 -33.00 25.84 2.72
N ALA A 92 -33.01 25.19 3.89
CA ALA A 92 -33.57 25.77 5.11
C ALA A 92 -32.62 26.73 5.85
N LEU A 93 -31.30 26.59 5.62
CA LEU A 93 -30.25 27.41 6.22
C LEU A 93 -29.28 27.90 5.12
N PRO A 94 -29.66 28.94 4.32
CA PRO A 94 -28.89 29.37 3.14
C PRO A 94 -27.48 29.90 3.43
N SER A 95 -27.15 30.21 4.68
CA SER A 95 -25.79 30.58 5.10
C SER A 95 -24.82 29.39 5.08
N LEU A 96 -25.33 28.15 5.07
CA LEU A 96 -24.54 26.96 4.82
C LEU A 96 -24.37 26.77 3.30
N GLN A 97 -23.14 26.79 2.83
CA GLN A 97 -22.75 26.58 1.44
C GLN A 97 -22.72 25.10 1.03
N GLU A 98 -22.53 24.19 2.00
CA GLU A 98 -22.47 22.75 1.74
C GLU A 98 -22.78 21.98 3.03
N VAL A 99 -23.61 20.94 2.92
CA VAL A 99 -23.97 20.05 4.03
C VAL A 99 -23.75 18.60 3.62
N ILE A 100 -22.88 17.90 4.34
CA ILE A 100 -22.59 16.49 4.16
C ILE A 100 -23.28 15.71 5.26
N VAL A 101 -24.16 14.79 4.86
CA VAL A 101 -24.95 13.98 5.79
C VAL A 101 -24.58 12.51 5.64
N ILE A 102 -24.18 11.85 6.74
CA ILE A 102 -23.89 10.41 6.80
C ILE A 102 -24.95 9.65 7.61
N PRO A 103 -25.05 8.31 7.52
CA PRO A 103 -26.00 7.57 8.35
C PRO A 103 -25.63 7.65 9.83
N SER A 104 -26.61 7.89 10.71
CA SER A 104 -26.39 7.89 12.15
C SER A 104 -26.08 6.49 12.68
N LEU A 105 -25.09 6.42 13.57
CA LEU A 105 -24.75 5.21 14.32
C LEU A 105 -25.26 5.23 15.76
N GLU A 106 -26.04 6.24 16.16
CA GLU A 106 -26.49 6.44 17.55
C GLU A 106 -27.11 5.15 18.16
N HIS A 107 -27.81 4.34 17.35
CA HIS A 107 -28.54 3.13 17.80
C HIS A 107 -27.67 1.87 17.83
N LEU A 108 -26.48 1.93 17.24
CA LEU A 108 -25.61 0.77 17.00
C LEU A 108 -24.27 0.91 17.72
N ASP A 109 -23.68 2.10 17.64
CA ASP A 109 -22.40 2.48 18.22
C ASP A 109 -22.23 4.01 18.18
N ASN A 110 -22.81 4.71 19.16
CA ASN A 110 -22.69 6.17 19.23
C ASN A 110 -21.24 6.65 19.42
N THR A 111 -20.35 5.78 19.92
CA THR A 111 -18.94 6.14 20.12
C THR A 111 -18.16 6.23 18.81
N ALA A 112 -18.64 5.57 17.75
CA ALA A 112 -18.01 5.54 16.44
C ALA A 112 -18.39 6.72 15.53
N LEU A 113 -19.41 7.51 15.86
CA LEU A 113 -19.86 8.60 14.98
C LEU A 113 -18.76 9.63 14.68
N PRO A 114 -17.98 10.14 15.67
CA PRO A 114 -16.90 11.09 15.40
C PRO A 114 -15.85 10.55 14.41
N LEU A 115 -15.55 9.24 14.47
CA LEU A 115 -14.64 8.60 13.52
C LEU A 115 -15.11 8.78 12.08
N TYR A 116 -16.39 8.53 11.81
CA TYR A 116 -16.93 8.59 10.46
C TYR A 116 -17.16 10.02 9.97
N LEU A 117 -17.51 10.96 10.85
CA LEU A 117 -17.49 12.39 10.53
C LEU A 117 -16.08 12.83 10.09
N GLY A 118 -15.04 12.37 10.80
CA GLY A 118 -13.65 12.62 10.41
C GLY A 118 -13.27 11.99 9.05
N ILE A 119 -13.62 10.73 8.83
CA ILE A 119 -13.34 10.01 7.57
C ILE A 119 -14.01 10.71 6.37
N VAL A 120 -15.30 11.05 6.47
CA VAL A 120 -16.02 11.69 5.35
C VAL A 120 -15.50 13.10 5.10
N THR A 121 -15.09 13.82 6.15
CA THR A 121 -14.43 15.14 6.03
C THR A 121 -13.11 15.00 5.27
N ALA A 122 -12.27 14.03 5.64
CA ALA A 122 -11.00 13.79 4.97
C ALA A 122 -11.20 13.46 3.49
N HIS A 123 -12.12 12.55 3.20
CA HIS A 123 -12.40 12.12 1.83
C HIS A 123 -12.98 13.24 0.95
N THR A 124 -13.76 14.15 1.53
CA THR A 124 -14.46 15.19 0.78
C THR A 124 -13.60 16.42 0.54
N PHE A 125 -12.91 16.91 1.57
CA PHE A 125 -12.27 18.22 1.53
C PHE A 125 -10.78 18.21 1.23
N THR A 126 -10.02 17.16 1.59
CA THR A 126 -8.56 17.15 1.42
C THR A 126 -8.14 17.24 -0.06
N LYS A 127 -8.92 16.63 -0.96
CA LYS A 127 -8.74 16.73 -2.41
C LYS A 127 -8.98 18.13 -2.99
N ARG A 128 -9.54 19.05 -2.20
CA ARG A 128 -9.81 20.45 -2.59
C ARG A 128 -8.74 21.41 -2.07
N PHE A 129 -7.75 20.90 -1.33
CA PHE A 129 -6.63 21.72 -0.87
C PHE A 129 -5.73 22.10 -2.03
N VAL A 130 -5.11 23.26 -1.92
CA VAL A 130 -4.14 23.79 -2.87
C VAL A 130 -2.87 24.16 -2.11
N GLY A 131 -1.70 23.96 -2.73
CA GLY A 131 -0.42 24.36 -2.12
C GLY A 131 -0.41 25.85 -1.75
N GLY A 132 0.24 26.17 -0.63
CA GLY A 132 0.30 27.51 -0.03
C GLY A 132 -0.90 27.86 0.87
N GLN A 133 -1.93 27.01 0.94
CA GLN A 133 -3.08 27.28 1.80
C GLN A 133 -2.80 27.02 3.28
N GLY A 134 -3.36 27.88 4.12
CA GLY A 134 -3.43 27.66 5.57
C GLY A 134 -4.67 26.88 6.01
N ILE A 135 -4.45 25.85 6.82
CA ILE A 135 -5.44 24.91 7.33
C ILE A 135 -5.51 25.03 8.85
N GLY A 136 -6.63 25.55 9.34
CA GLY A 136 -6.95 25.66 10.75
C GLY A 136 -7.58 24.36 11.27
N LEU A 137 -7.00 23.80 12.32
CA LEU A 137 -7.48 22.60 12.99
C LEU A 137 -7.96 22.93 14.42
N GLY A 138 -9.25 22.72 14.65
CA GLY A 138 -9.83 22.73 15.99
C GLY A 138 -9.48 21.46 16.77
N TYR A 139 -10.24 21.22 17.83
CA TYR A 139 -10.06 20.08 18.71
C TYR A 139 -11.26 19.14 18.71
N GLY A 140 -11.13 18.01 19.40
CA GLY A 140 -12.19 17.01 19.52
C GLY A 140 -11.97 15.75 18.68
N ARG A 141 -12.84 14.76 18.90
CA ARG A 141 -12.68 13.40 18.36
C ARG A 141 -12.90 13.34 16.87
N ALA A 142 -13.80 14.16 16.33
CA ALA A 142 -14.08 14.17 14.90
C ALA A 142 -12.93 14.82 14.11
N ILE A 143 -12.36 15.91 14.64
CA ILE A 143 -11.17 16.55 14.06
C ILE A 143 -9.96 15.64 14.14
N HIS A 144 -9.76 14.94 15.26
CA HIS A 144 -8.70 13.95 15.39
C HIS A 144 -8.82 12.83 14.34
N ALA A 145 -10.03 12.30 14.15
CA ALA A 145 -10.30 11.29 13.14
C ALA A 145 -10.10 11.81 11.70
N PHE A 146 -10.43 13.08 11.45
CA PHE A 146 -10.17 13.76 10.17
C PHE A 146 -8.67 13.81 9.88
N VAL A 147 -7.86 14.28 10.82
CA VAL A 147 -6.39 14.34 10.69
C VAL A 147 -5.82 12.94 10.42
N LYS A 148 -6.20 11.93 11.21
CA LYS A 148 -5.74 10.55 11.01
C LYS A 148 -6.19 9.92 9.70
N SER A 149 -7.27 10.41 9.11
CA SER A 149 -7.82 9.92 7.83
C SER A 149 -7.32 10.72 6.64
N MET A 150 -6.58 11.80 6.85
CA MET A 150 -5.96 12.59 5.79
C MET A 150 -4.92 11.73 5.07
N ARG A 151 -5.00 11.67 3.75
CA ARG A 151 -4.09 10.93 2.88
C ARG A 151 -3.64 11.86 1.77
N LEU A 152 -2.58 12.61 2.04
CA LEU A 152 -1.97 13.53 1.09
C LEU A 152 -0.51 13.12 0.85
N PRO A 153 0.03 13.26 -0.37
CA PRO A 153 1.45 13.02 -0.62
C PRO A 153 2.30 13.92 0.28
N SER A 154 3.39 13.39 0.84
CA SER A 154 4.25 14.17 1.75
C SER A 154 4.76 15.46 1.10
N SER A 155 5.12 15.40 -0.19
CA SER A 155 5.52 16.60 -0.95
C SER A 155 4.42 17.66 -0.99
N PHE A 156 3.16 17.26 -1.06
CA PHE A 156 2.04 18.19 -1.07
C PHE A 156 1.72 18.74 0.33
N ILE A 157 1.78 17.90 1.36
CA ILE A 157 1.57 18.34 2.76
C ILE A 157 2.60 19.41 3.16
N ALA A 158 3.86 19.29 2.72
CA ALA A 158 4.90 20.27 2.99
C ALA A 158 4.61 21.67 2.42
N HIS A 159 3.74 21.78 1.42
CA HIS A 159 3.31 23.05 0.86
C HIS A 159 2.08 23.65 1.57
N LEU A 160 1.50 22.97 2.57
CA LEU A 160 0.39 23.50 3.36
C LEU A 160 0.93 24.09 4.68
N GLN A 161 0.24 25.11 5.18
CA GLN A 161 0.50 25.65 6.52
C GLN A 161 -0.58 25.18 7.47
N PHE A 162 -0.23 24.66 8.64
CA PHE A 162 -1.22 24.18 9.60
C PHE A 162 -1.22 25.03 10.87
N PHE A 163 -2.42 25.38 11.33
CA PHE A 163 -2.64 26.27 12.45
C PHE A 163 -3.56 25.60 13.48
N ALA A 164 -3.17 25.60 14.75
CA ALA A 164 -4.09 25.23 15.82
C ALA A 164 -5.10 26.36 15.99
N LEU A 165 -6.40 26.02 16.00
CA LEU A 165 -7.46 26.99 16.28
C LEU A 165 -7.72 27.14 17.79
N ALA A 166 -7.20 26.22 18.59
CA ALA A 166 -7.22 26.30 20.04
C ALA A 166 -5.98 25.62 20.64
N HIS A 167 -5.57 26.11 21.81
CA HIS A 167 -4.45 25.61 22.58
C HIS A 167 -4.78 25.69 24.07
N CYS A 168 -4.43 24.65 24.83
CA CYS A 168 -4.59 24.60 26.28
C CYS A 168 -3.22 24.33 26.91
N PRO A 169 -2.51 25.36 27.41
CA PRO A 169 -1.11 25.21 27.88
C PRO A 169 -0.96 24.32 29.12
N THR A 170 -2.01 24.23 29.94
CA THR A 170 -2.00 23.56 31.25
C THR A 170 -2.53 22.13 31.22
N ALA A 171 -3.11 21.68 30.10
CA ALA A 171 -3.62 20.32 29.98
C ALA A 171 -2.48 19.34 29.71
N ALA A 172 -2.09 18.59 30.75
CA ALA A 172 -1.38 17.34 30.54
C ALA A 172 -2.34 16.34 29.88
N VAL A 173 -2.09 16.01 28.61
CA VAL A 173 -2.60 14.83 27.89
C VAL A 173 -3.99 14.95 27.20
N ASN A 174 -3.96 14.96 25.86
CA ASN A 174 -4.96 14.48 24.89
C ASN A 174 -6.25 15.32 24.69
N GLY A 175 -6.40 15.94 23.51
CA GLY A 175 -7.65 16.34 22.87
C GLY A 175 -7.89 17.83 22.58
N TRP A 176 -6.89 18.73 22.68
CA TRP A 176 -7.09 20.21 22.71
C TRP A 176 -6.43 21.02 21.56
N GLY A 177 -6.52 20.56 20.31
CA GLY A 177 -6.30 21.40 19.10
C GLY A 177 -4.85 21.42 18.63
N ALA A 178 -3.94 22.01 19.42
CA ALA A 178 -2.49 21.97 19.16
C ALA A 178 -1.95 20.54 19.04
N GLU A 179 -2.57 19.58 19.70
CA GLU A 179 -2.17 18.17 19.60
C GLU A 179 -2.60 17.49 18.30
N ASN A 180 -3.71 17.90 17.68
CA ASN A 180 -4.07 17.39 16.35
C ASN A 180 -3.03 17.83 15.32
N LEU A 181 -2.49 19.04 15.51
CA LEU A 181 -1.36 19.56 14.74
C LEU A 181 -0.06 18.81 15.05
N LEU A 182 0.26 18.57 16.32
CA LEU A 182 1.44 17.79 16.71
C LEU A 182 1.37 16.32 16.24
N GLN A 183 0.18 15.70 16.28
CA GLN A 183 -0.04 14.35 15.73
C GLN A 183 0.12 14.34 14.22
N LEU A 184 -0.41 15.34 13.51
CA LEU A 184 -0.20 15.47 12.06
C LEU A 184 1.30 15.59 11.74
N ILE A 185 2.04 16.38 12.51
CA ILE A 185 3.49 16.55 12.37
C ILE A 185 4.22 15.23 12.69
N ALA A 186 3.84 14.55 13.76
CA ALA A 186 4.42 13.26 14.13
C ALA A 186 4.16 12.18 13.06
N ASP A 187 2.94 12.08 12.54
CA ASP A 187 2.57 11.16 11.47
C ASP A 187 3.36 11.50 10.17
N TYR A 188 3.58 12.78 9.89
CA TYR A 188 4.38 13.25 8.75
C TYR A 188 5.87 12.90 8.90
N TRP A 189 6.46 13.14 10.08
CA TRP A 189 7.86 12.79 10.37
C TRP A 189 8.09 11.29 10.45
N ALA A 190 7.12 10.49 10.90
CA ALA A 190 7.25 9.03 10.86
C ALA A 190 7.44 8.48 9.43
N LEU A 191 7.11 9.26 8.39
CA LEU A 191 7.25 8.91 6.98
C LEU A 191 8.55 9.44 6.34
N ARG A 192 9.39 10.24 7.03
CA ARG A 192 10.58 10.93 6.48
C ARG A 192 11.66 11.21 7.55
N ASP A 193 12.93 11.11 7.16
CA ASP A 193 14.07 11.54 8.01
C ASP A 193 14.33 13.07 8.03
N GLU A 194 13.66 13.87 7.18
CA GLU A 194 13.88 15.32 7.11
C GLU A 194 12.62 16.15 7.43
N GLY A 195 12.75 17.02 8.44
CA GLY A 195 11.68 17.88 8.95
C GLY A 195 11.57 19.21 8.19
N GLN A 196 10.44 19.43 7.52
CA GLN A 196 10.07 20.72 6.93
C GLN A 196 8.61 21.14 7.17
N LEU A 197 7.79 20.31 7.85
CA LEU A 197 6.40 20.67 8.15
C LEU A 197 6.34 21.65 9.34
N GLN A 198 5.88 22.87 9.09
CA GLN A 198 5.70 23.90 10.11
C GLN A 198 4.26 23.90 10.63
N GLY A 199 4.10 23.93 11.95
CA GLY A 199 2.81 24.08 12.62
C GLY A 199 2.82 25.28 13.56
N TYR A 200 1.75 26.08 13.53
CA TYR A 200 1.59 27.26 14.38
C TYR A 200 0.58 26.99 15.49
N ILE A 201 1.00 27.15 16.75
CA ILE A 201 0.20 26.84 17.96
C ILE A 201 -0.26 28.08 18.74
N ALA A 202 -0.21 29.28 18.14
CA ALA A 202 -0.63 30.55 18.75
C ALA A 202 -1.99 31.01 18.21
N PRO A 203 -3.12 30.38 18.62
CA PRO A 203 -4.43 30.62 18.02
C PRO A 203 -4.92 32.06 18.18
N THR A 204 -4.55 32.73 19.27
CA THR A 204 -4.97 34.11 19.59
C THR A 204 -4.38 35.16 18.66
N GLN A 205 -3.29 34.83 17.95
CA GLN A 205 -2.60 35.73 17.03
C GLN A 205 -3.02 35.55 15.56
N LEU A 206 -3.87 34.55 15.28
CA LEU A 206 -4.29 34.22 13.92
C LEU A 206 -5.03 35.37 13.25
N GLN A 207 -4.66 35.63 12.00
CA GLN A 207 -5.35 36.58 11.13
C GLN A 207 -6.20 35.84 10.10
N PRO A 208 -7.34 36.42 9.66
CA PRO A 208 -8.22 35.82 8.67
C PRO A 208 -7.50 35.41 7.39
N GLU A 209 -6.52 36.20 6.95
CA GLU A 209 -5.81 36.04 5.68
C GLU A 209 -4.97 34.76 5.65
N GLN A 210 -4.53 34.26 6.80
CA GLN A 210 -3.71 33.06 6.92
C GLN A 210 -4.53 31.79 6.68
N LEU A 211 -5.82 31.78 7.03
CA LEU A 211 -6.66 30.59 7.00
C LEU A 211 -7.52 30.51 5.75
N HIS A 212 -7.39 29.45 4.97
CA HIS A 212 -8.25 29.16 3.81
C HIS A 212 -9.32 28.13 4.16
N TRP A 213 -8.98 27.25 5.10
CA TRP A 213 -9.85 26.23 5.67
C TRP A 213 -9.76 26.30 7.18
N ALA A 214 -10.89 26.20 7.87
CA ALA A 214 -10.97 26.01 9.31
C ALA A 214 -11.92 24.84 9.59
N PHE A 215 -11.44 23.84 10.32
CA PHE A 215 -12.22 22.67 10.72
C PHE A 215 -12.48 22.73 12.22
N VAL A 216 -13.76 22.78 12.61
CA VAL A 216 -14.18 22.97 14.01
C VAL A 216 -15.18 21.88 14.41
N GLU A 217 -15.13 21.43 15.66
CA GLU A 217 -16.18 20.56 16.23
C GLU A 217 -17.18 21.45 16.97
N VAL A 218 -18.48 21.18 16.80
CA VAL A 218 -19.55 21.87 17.55
C VAL A 218 -20.04 20.93 18.65
N GLU A 219 -20.05 21.42 19.88
CA GLU A 219 -20.50 20.68 21.05
C GLU A 219 -21.69 21.34 21.73
N THR A 220 -22.54 20.51 22.35
CA THR A 220 -23.66 20.98 23.18
C THR A 220 -23.15 21.24 24.59
N VAL A 221 -23.45 22.42 25.13
CA VAL A 221 -23.19 22.75 26.54
C VAL A 221 -24.37 22.27 27.37
N ARG A 222 -24.16 21.32 28.30
CA ARG A 222 -25.19 20.88 29.25
C ARG A 222 -24.87 21.41 30.64
N GLN A 223 -25.89 21.91 31.36
CA GLN A 223 -25.71 22.40 32.73
C GLN A 223 -25.31 21.29 33.72
N SER A 224 -25.66 20.03 33.44
CA SER A 224 -25.24 18.85 34.22
C SER A 224 -23.80 18.42 33.95
N ASP A 225 -23.20 18.87 32.84
CA ASP A 225 -21.85 18.49 32.43
C ASP A 225 -20.84 19.45 33.06
N ARG A 226 -20.77 19.44 34.41
CA ARG A 226 -19.55 19.88 35.11
C ARG A 226 -18.46 18.85 34.79
N TRP A 227 -17.69 19.14 33.75
CA TRP A 227 -16.56 18.39 33.18
C TRP A 227 -16.09 17.13 33.94
N GLN A 228 -16.43 15.94 33.42
CA GLN A 228 -15.78 14.65 33.74
C GLN A 228 -14.52 14.37 32.89
N ARG A 229 -14.04 15.33 32.08
CA ARG A 229 -12.80 15.18 31.27
C ARG A 229 -11.54 15.68 31.96
N LEU A 230 -11.65 16.29 33.13
CA LEU A 230 -10.51 16.78 33.93
C LEU A 230 -10.15 15.75 35.00
N ASN A 231 -9.33 14.75 34.65
CA ASN A 231 -8.54 14.04 35.65
C ASN A 231 -7.28 14.88 35.96
N ALA A 232 -7.47 16.07 36.54
CA ALA A 232 -6.41 16.87 37.14
C ALA A 232 -7.05 17.90 38.09
N SER A 233 -6.89 17.64 39.39
CA SER A 233 -6.94 18.56 40.54
C SER A 233 -7.85 19.80 40.46
N ASP A 234 -8.92 19.77 41.26
CA ASP A 234 -9.62 20.80 42.08
C ASP A 234 -9.54 22.33 41.82
N GLU A 235 -8.83 22.87 40.83
CA GLU A 235 -8.69 24.34 40.64
C GLU A 235 -9.45 24.92 39.43
N LEU A 236 -10.26 24.14 38.72
CA LEU A 236 -10.82 24.53 37.41
C LEU A 236 -12.35 24.67 37.40
N SER A 237 -12.88 25.62 38.16
CA SER A 237 -14.31 26.02 38.10
C SER A 237 -14.52 27.26 37.21
N ALA A 238 -14.25 27.13 35.90
CA ALA A 238 -14.67 28.17 34.95
C ALA A 238 -16.21 28.23 34.93
N SER A 239 -16.80 29.39 35.27
CA SER A 239 -18.25 29.56 35.28
C SER A 239 -18.78 29.60 33.84
N ILE A 240 -19.52 28.57 33.42
CA ILE A 240 -20.27 28.60 32.16
C ILE A 240 -21.39 29.65 32.29
N PRO A 241 -21.43 30.68 31.42
CA PRO A 241 -22.49 31.69 31.46
C PRO A 241 -23.87 31.05 31.32
N GLU A 242 -24.84 31.55 32.07
CA GLU A 242 -26.22 31.10 31.97
C GLU A 242 -26.75 31.29 30.53
N GLY A 243 -27.40 30.25 30.00
CA GLY A 243 -27.95 30.26 28.63
C GLY A 243 -26.95 29.87 27.52
N ALA A 244 -25.70 29.53 27.84
CA ALA A 244 -24.81 28.89 26.88
C ALA A 244 -25.35 27.50 26.48
N ILE A 245 -25.53 27.27 25.17
CA ILE A 245 -26.00 25.98 24.64
C ILE A 245 -25.01 25.34 23.66
N ALA A 246 -24.06 26.11 23.13
CA ALA A 246 -23.10 25.65 22.15
C ALA A 246 -21.68 26.04 22.56
N GLU A 247 -20.72 25.17 22.24
CA GLU A 247 -19.29 25.42 22.33
C GLU A 247 -18.65 25.17 20.96
N VAL A 248 -17.84 26.13 20.49
CA VAL A 248 -17.08 26.03 19.24
C VAL A 248 -15.67 26.58 19.45
N VAL A 249 -14.67 25.71 19.48
CA VAL A 249 -13.25 26.07 19.67
C VAL A 249 -13.07 26.94 20.92
N GLY A 250 -13.63 26.52 22.04
CA GLY A 250 -13.62 27.23 23.32
C GLY A 250 -14.64 28.37 23.43
N HIS A 251 -15.32 28.80 22.36
CA HIS A 251 -16.30 29.89 22.42
C HIS A 251 -17.69 29.39 22.79
N LEU A 252 -18.32 30.04 23.77
CA LEU A 252 -19.65 29.72 24.27
C LEU A 252 -20.70 30.61 23.60
N LEU A 253 -21.74 29.99 23.04
CA LEU A 253 -22.82 30.67 22.33
C LEU A 253 -24.18 30.38 22.94
N ARG A 254 -25.04 31.39 22.91
CA ARG A 254 -26.48 31.28 23.20
C ARG A 254 -27.24 30.78 21.97
N SER A 255 -28.48 30.34 22.17
CA SER A 255 -29.37 29.82 21.12
C SER A 255 -29.64 30.78 19.96
N ASP A 256 -29.53 32.10 20.17
CA ASP A 256 -29.65 33.11 19.12
C ASP A 256 -28.33 33.40 18.38
N GLY A 257 -27.24 32.71 18.72
CA GLY A 257 -25.91 32.91 18.16
C GLY A 257 -25.10 34.03 18.84
N ARG A 258 -25.62 34.65 19.91
CA ARG A 258 -24.85 35.63 20.67
C ARG A 258 -23.69 34.95 21.41
N TRP A 259 -22.49 35.51 21.27
CA TRP A 259 -21.31 35.10 22.04
C TRP A 259 -21.45 35.48 23.51
N LEU A 260 -21.21 34.52 24.39
CA LEU A 260 -21.30 34.69 25.84
C LEU A 260 -19.94 34.68 26.56
N GLY A 261 -18.86 34.37 25.85
CA GLY A 261 -17.51 34.25 26.41
C GLY A 261 -16.77 33.03 25.87
N HIS A 262 -15.61 32.75 26.45
CA HIS A 262 -14.77 31.60 26.08
C HIS A 262 -14.39 30.80 27.33
N LEU A 263 -13.99 29.55 27.14
CA LEU A 263 -13.48 28.70 28.21
C LEU A 263 -12.14 29.26 28.72
N SER A 264 -12.04 29.52 30.03
CA SER A 264 -10.92 30.23 30.65
C SER A 264 -9.53 29.57 30.50
N LEU A 265 -9.48 28.28 30.15
CA LEU A 265 -8.24 27.51 30.00
C LEU A 265 -7.80 27.35 28.55
N THR A 266 -8.62 27.81 27.61
CA THR A 266 -8.37 27.60 26.19
C THR A 266 -8.01 28.94 25.56
N GLU A 267 -6.79 29.01 25.05
CA GLU A 267 -6.44 30.01 24.07
C GLU A 267 -7.14 29.63 22.76
N SER A 268 -8.02 30.50 22.27
CA SER A 268 -8.86 30.21 21.11
C SER A 268 -8.65 31.23 20.01
N VAL A 269 -8.83 30.79 18.76
CA VAL A 269 -8.88 31.67 17.61
C VAL A 269 -9.92 32.75 17.85
N PRO A 270 -9.63 34.04 17.60
CA PRO A 270 -10.62 35.09 17.82
C PRO A 270 -11.86 34.84 16.95
N LEU A 271 -13.08 34.91 17.53
CA LEU A 271 -14.32 34.75 16.76
C LEU A 271 -14.42 35.64 15.50
N PRO A 272 -13.96 36.91 15.53
CA PRO A 272 -13.94 37.74 14.33
C PRO A 272 -13.18 37.11 13.15
N VAL A 273 -12.17 36.28 13.40
CA VAL A 273 -11.43 35.55 12.35
C VAL A 273 -12.36 34.57 11.65
N LEU A 274 -13.07 33.72 12.40
CA LEU A 274 -14.00 32.75 11.83
C LEU A 274 -15.18 33.43 11.12
N ARG A 275 -15.71 34.52 11.68
CA ARG A 275 -16.76 35.33 11.03
C ARG A 275 -16.28 35.91 9.71
N ARG A 276 -15.08 36.51 9.71
CA ARG A 276 -14.48 37.09 8.50
C ARG A 276 -14.21 36.04 7.44
N MET A 277 -13.78 34.84 7.82
CA MET A 277 -13.65 33.71 6.90
C MET A 277 -14.98 33.39 6.22
N VAL A 278 -16.07 33.25 6.99
CA VAL A 278 -17.42 33.00 6.44
C VAL A 278 -17.88 34.13 5.52
N GLU A 279 -17.74 35.39 5.95
CA GLU A 279 -18.13 36.58 5.17
C GLU A 279 -17.39 36.69 3.83
N THR A 280 -16.10 36.32 3.81
CA THR A 280 -15.27 36.36 2.61
C THR A 280 -15.37 35.09 1.76
N GLY A 281 -16.28 34.18 2.11
CA GLY A 281 -16.49 32.93 1.37
C GLY A 281 -15.41 31.87 1.57
N ARG A 282 -14.51 32.04 2.55
CA ARG A 282 -13.54 31.00 2.96
C ARG A 282 -14.25 29.88 3.70
N ASN A 283 -13.59 28.73 3.82
CA ASN A 283 -14.24 27.51 4.25
C ASN A 283 -14.14 27.33 5.77
N VAL A 284 -15.27 27.43 6.49
CA VAL A 284 -15.35 27.04 7.91
C VAL A 284 -16.30 25.86 8.05
N VAL A 285 -15.70 24.68 8.24
CA VAL A 285 -16.35 23.38 8.24
C VAL A 285 -16.60 22.93 9.67
N ALA A 286 -17.87 22.84 10.05
CA ALA A 286 -18.31 22.28 11.31
C ALA A 286 -18.49 20.75 11.20
N LEU A 287 -17.94 20.01 12.17
CA LEU A 287 -18.21 18.58 12.36
C LEU A 287 -19.06 18.43 13.63
N ALA A 288 -20.27 17.88 13.50
CA ALA A 288 -21.11 17.59 14.65
C ALA A 288 -22.21 16.60 14.27
N GLY A 289 -22.50 15.64 15.15
CA GLY A 289 -23.56 14.66 14.93
C GLY A 289 -24.26 14.25 16.22
N GLY A 290 -25.44 13.63 16.06
CA GLY A 290 -26.42 13.34 17.10
C GLY A 290 -27.48 14.44 17.21
N ALA A 291 -28.75 14.03 17.37
CA ALA A 291 -29.89 14.95 17.40
C ALA A 291 -29.76 16.05 18.47
N SER A 292 -29.16 15.73 19.63
CA SER A 292 -28.95 16.70 20.71
C SER A 292 -27.99 17.85 20.39
N LYS A 293 -27.21 17.76 19.30
CA LYS A 293 -26.31 18.82 18.82
C LYS A 293 -26.98 19.82 17.88
N ALA A 294 -28.18 19.54 17.38
CA ALA A 294 -28.85 20.42 16.42
C ALA A 294 -29.06 21.86 16.93
N PRO A 295 -29.48 22.12 18.19
CA PRO A 295 -29.58 23.49 18.70
C PRO A 295 -28.23 24.22 18.74
N ALA A 296 -27.16 23.51 19.09
CA ALA A 296 -25.81 24.07 19.15
C ALA A 296 -25.27 24.44 17.76
N ILE A 297 -25.50 23.57 16.77
CA ILE A 297 -25.19 23.85 15.36
C ILE A 297 -25.96 25.09 14.89
N LEU A 298 -27.27 25.16 15.17
CA LEU A 298 -28.08 26.32 14.78
C LEU A 298 -27.57 27.62 15.40
N ALA A 299 -27.12 27.60 16.66
CA ALA A 299 -26.48 28.75 17.29
C ALA A 299 -25.17 29.16 16.58
N ALA A 300 -24.32 28.21 16.20
CA ALA A 300 -23.10 28.47 15.44
C ALA A 300 -23.38 29.05 14.03
N VAL A 301 -24.42 28.53 13.35
CA VAL A 301 -24.88 29.09 12.06
C VAL A 301 -25.37 30.53 12.24
N ARG A 302 -26.17 30.81 13.27
CA ARG A 302 -26.67 32.17 13.59
C ARG A 302 -25.55 33.14 13.95
N ALA A 303 -24.50 32.66 14.61
CA ALA A 303 -23.31 33.45 14.91
C ALA A 303 -22.48 33.80 13.66
N GLY A 304 -22.74 33.15 12.52
CA GLY A 304 -22.03 33.38 11.25
C GLY A 304 -20.57 32.91 11.29
N ILE A 305 -20.27 31.89 12.09
CA ILE A 305 -18.89 31.37 12.27
C ILE A 305 -18.66 30.04 11.57
N ILE A 306 -19.68 29.46 10.94
CA ILE A 306 -19.59 28.24 10.14
C ILE A 306 -20.39 28.44 8.85
N ASN A 307 -19.91 27.88 7.74
CA ASN A 307 -20.62 27.91 6.45
C ASN A 307 -20.60 26.56 5.72
N ARG A 308 -20.02 25.51 6.32
CA ARG A 308 -20.15 24.13 5.85
C ARG A 308 -20.39 23.23 7.04
N LEU A 309 -21.16 22.17 6.85
CA LEU A 309 -21.53 21.24 7.93
C LEU A 309 -21.31 19.79 7.50
N VAL A 310 -20.69 19.01 8.37
CA VAL A 310 -20.60 17.55 8.27
C VAL A 310 -21.32 16.96 9.47
N THR A 311 -22.39 16.19 9.21
CA THR A 311 -23.30 15.70 10.24
C THR A 311 -23.88 14.34 9.90
N ASP A 312 -24.67 13.76 10.82
CA ASP A 312 -25.45 12.55 10.57
C ASP A 312 -26.92 12.86 10.29
N ASP A 313 -27.62 11.91 9.67
CA ASP A 313 -29.02 12.05 9.24
C ASP A 313 -29.95 12.44 10.38
N ARG A 314 -29.76 11.89 11.59
CA ARG A 314 -30.55 12.26 12.77
C ARG A 314 -30.35 13.71 13.20
N CYS A 315 -29.12 14.20 13.18
CA CYS A 315 -28.85 15.59 13.52
C CYS A 315 -29.37 16.54 12.44
N ALA A 316 -29.22 16.19 11.16
CA ALA A 316 -29.78 16.95 10.05
C ALA A 316 -31.31 17.06 10.13
N ILE A 317 -32.00 15.95 10.43
CA ILE A 317 -33.47 15.95 10.62
C ILE A 317 -33.86 16.81 11.81
N ALA A 318 -33.18 16.68 12.95
CA ALA A 318 -33.46 17.49 14.13
C ALA A 318 -33.22 19.00 13.86
N LEU A 319 -32.16 19.33 13.12
CA LEU A 319 -31.87 20.69 12.70
C LEU A 319 -32.98 21.25 11.79
N LEU A 320 -33.46 20.45 10.84
CA LEU A 320 -34.60 20.82 9.99
C LEU A 320 -35.89 21.03 10.78
N HIS A 321 -36.16 20.21 11.80
CA HIS A 321 -37.34 20.40 12.66
C HIS A 321 -37.29 21.68 13.49
N LEU A 322 -36.10 22.15 13.88
CA LEU A 322 -35.95 23.41 14.60
C LEU A 322 -36.29 24.63 13.72
N VAL A 323 -36.07 24.56 12.41
CA VAL A 323 -36.31 25.67 11.47
C VAL A 323 -37.60 25.51 10.67
N ASN A 324 -38.06 24.28 10.48
CA ASN A 324 -39.29 23.91 9.80
C ASN A 324 -39.95 22.72 10.52
N PRO A 325 -40.82 22.98 11.52
CA PRO A 325 -41.49 21.92 12.29
C PRO A 325 -42.38 20.99 11.47
N ARG A 326 -42.75 21.37 10.24
CA ARG A 326 -43.57 20.56 9.32
C ARG A 326 -42.72 19.65 8.43
N PHE A 327 -41.39 19.74 8.48
CA PHE A 327 -40.50 18.94 7.66
C PHE A 327 -40.69 17.43 7.91
N ARG A 328 -40.78 16.66 6.82
CA ARG A 328 -40.85 15.19 6.87
C ARG A 328 -39.73 14.62 6.01
N ALA A 329 -38.86 13.84 6.63
CA ALA A 329 -37.80 13.14 5.91
C ALA A 329 -38.35 12.19 4.83
N ALA A 330 -39.58 11.67 5.01
CA ALA A 330 -40.23 10.80 4.03
C ALA A 330 -40.53 11.47 2.68
N ASP A 331 -40.60 12.81 2.65
CA ASP A 331 -40.91 13.58 1.45
C ASP A 331 -39.67 13.83 0.57
N LEU A 332 -38.47 13.51 1.08
CA LEU A 332 -37.23 13.63 0.31
C LEU A 332 -37.15 12.54 -0.78
N PRO A 333 -36.48 12.81 -1.91
CA PRO A 333 -36.24 11.79 -2.93
C PRO A 333 -35.33 10.67 -2.42
N SER A 334 -35.43 9.51 -3.08
CA SER A 334 -34.52 8.35 -2.92
C SER A 334 -34.36 7.80 -1.50
N ARG A 335 -35.42 7.86 -0.67
CA ARG A 335 -35.41 7.29 0.70
C ARG A 335 -35.17 5.77 0.74
N PRO A 336 -35.77 4.95 -0.15
CA PRO A 336 -35.49 3.51 -0.17
C PRO A 336 -34.03 3.20 -0.46
N GLU A 337 -33.41 3.90 -1.41
CA GLU A 337 -31.99 3.75 -1.76
C GLU A 337 -31.07 4.19 -0.62
N TRP A 338 -31.41 5.30 0.05
CA TRP A 338 -30.69 5.75 1.25
C TRP A 338 -30.73 4.72 2.37
N TRP A 339 -31.90 4.11 2.59
CA TRP A 339 -32.03 3.03 3.58
C TRP A 339 -31.16 1.82 3.21
N GLU A 340 -31.18 1.38 1.94
CA GLU A 340 -30.37 0.24 1.49
C GLU A 340 -28.86 0.50 1.66
N VAL A 341 -28.37 1.68 1.26
CA VAL A 341 -26.95 2.01 1.39
C VAL A 341 -26.54 2.17 2.86
N SER A 342 -27.41 2.71 3.71
CA SER A 342 -27.21 2.78 5.16
C SER A 342 -27.09 1.40 5.78
N GLN A 343 -27.94 0.43 5.39
CA GLN A 343 -27.81 -0.96 5.87
C GLN A 343 -26.46 -1.57 5.49
N ARG A 344 -25.94 -1.30 4.28
CA ARG A 344 -24.61 -1.76 3.88
C ARG A 344 -23.52 -1.14 4.77
N PHE A 345 -23.61 0.15 5.04
CA PHE A 345 -22.68 0.84 5.95
C PHE A 345 -22.73 0.27 7.38
N PHE A 346 -23.91 0.03 7.93
CA PHE A 346 -24.06 -0.58 9.26
C PHE A 346 -23.46 -1.97 9.33
N VAL A 347 -23.70 -2.82 8.32
CA VAL A 347 -23.07 -4.15 8.24
C VAL A 347 -21.55 -4.02 8.18
N ALA A 348 -21.01 -3.07 7.40
CA ALA A 348 -19.57 -2.84 7.31
C ALA A 348 -18.96 -2.41 8.66
N HIS A 349 -19.59 -1.46 9.35
CA HIS A 349 -19.15 -1.00 10.66
C HIS A 349 -19.14 -2.16 11.68
N LEU A 350 -20.27 -2.87 11.82
CA LEU A 350 -20.40 -3.95 12.80
C LEU A 350 -19.47 -5.14 12.51
N ARG A 351 -19.16 -5.38 11.23
CA ARG A 351 -18.29 -6.49 10.81
C ARG A 351 -16.81 -6.17 10.95
N TYR A 352 -16.38 -4.96 10.60
CA TYR A 352 -14.95 -4.65 10.43
C TYR A 352 -14.40 -3.62 11.42
N ARG A 353 -15.24 -2.74 11.98
CA ARG A 353 -14.80 -1.62 12.84
C ARG A 353 -15.18 -1.78 14.30
N LYS A 354 -16.36 -2.35 14.60
CA LYS A 354 -16.80 -2.57 15.98
C LYS A 354 -15.89 -3.59 16.65
N THR A 355 -15.49 -3.30 17.89
CA THR A 355 -14.65 -4.18 18.71
C THR A 355 -15.47 -4.67 19.92
N PRO A 356 -15.62 -6.00 20.11
CA PRO A 356 -15.20 -7.08 19.22
C PRO A 356 -16.02 -7.13 17.92
N ARG A 357 -15.41 -7.66 16.84
CA ARG A 357 -16.08 -7.84 15.55
C ARG A 357 -17.28 -8.77 15.69
N GLN A 358 -18.39 -8.42 15.06
CA GLN A 358 -19.61 -9.20 15.17
C GLN A 358 -19.75 -10.28 14.09
N SER A 359 -20.40 -11.39 14.45
CA SER A 359 -20.73 -12.46 13.50
C SER A 359 -21.94 -12.08 12.64
N VAL A 360 -22.08 -12.71 11.46
CA VAL A 360 -23.23 -12.51 10.56
C VAL A 360 -24.56 -12.74 11.28
N LYS A 361 -24.62 -13.71 12.21
CA LYS A 361 -25.82 -14.02 12.99
C LYS A 361 -26.20 -12.86 13.94
N VAL A 362 -25.21 -12.29 14.63
CA VAL A 362 -25.43 -11.16 15.55
C VAL A 362 -25.85 -9.91 14.77
N ILE A 363 -25.17 -9.60 13.66
CA ILE A 363 -25.49 -8.45 12.81
C ILE A 363 -26.92 -8.57 12.26
N ALA A 364 -27.31 -9.76 11.79
CA ALA A 364 -28.66 -10.02 11.29
C ALA A 364 -29.74 -9.73 12.34
N ALA A 365 -29.53 -10.17 13.58
CA ALA A 365 -30.44 -9.89 14.69
C ALA A 365 -30.52 -8.38 15.01
N GLN A 366 -29.36 -7.69 15.10
CA GLN A 366 -29.31 -6.26 15.43
C GLN A 366 -29.99 -5.38 14.37
N LEU A 367 -29.79 -5.69 13.09
CA LEU A 367 -30.37 -4.92 11.99
C LEU A 367 -31.76 -5.41 11.57
N ARG A 368 -32.30 -6.44 12.24
CA ARG A 368 -33.58 -7.10 11.87
C ARG A 368 -33.61 -7.56 10.40
N LEU A 369 -32.50 -8.13 9.94
CA LEU A 369 -32.32 -8.67 8.59
C LEU A 369 -32.15 -10.19 8.64
N SER A 370 -32.38 -10.88 7.52
CA SER A 370 -32.06 -12.30 7.43
C SER A 370 -30.52 -12.51 7.38
N PRO A 371 -29.97 -13.60 7.96
CA PRO A 371 -28.54 -13.92 7.82
C PRO A 371 -28.07 -14.06 6.37
N LYS A 372 -28.97 -14.51 5.47
CA LYS A 372 -28.70 -14.59 4.02
C LYS A 372 -28.52 -13.19 3.42
N THR A 373 -29.36 -12.23 3.82
CA THR A 373 -29.25 -10.82 3.39
C THR A 373 -27.94 -10.22 3.88
N VAL A 374 -27.58 -10.40 5.16
CA VAL A 374 -26.32 -9.86 5.71
C VAL A 374 -25.11 -10.47 5.00
N ARG A 375 -25.09 -11.79 4.75
CA ARG A 375 -24.00 -12.44 4.01
C ARG A 375 -23.87 -11.85 2.60
N ARG A 376 -24.99 -11.70 1.88
CA ARG A 376 -25.03 -11.03 0.58
C ARG A 376 -24.49 -9.60 0.64
N ILE A 377 -24.80 -8.85 1.70
CA ILE A 377 -24.25 -7.51 1.88
C ILE A 377 -22.73 -7.59 2.05
N VAL A 378 -22.22 -8.41 2.97
CA VAL A 378 -20.78 -8.58 3.23
C VAL A 378 -20.01 -8.92 1.96
N ASP A 379 -20.53 -9.85 1.15
CA ASP A 379 -19.91 -10.28 -0.11
C ASP A 379 -19.81 -9.13 -1.15
N ASN A 380 -20.67 -8.12 -1.04
CA ASN A 380 -20.77 -6.99 -1.98
C ASN A 380 -20.38 -5.64 -1.37
N LEU A 381 -19.79 -5.59 -0.16
CA LEU A 381 -19.39 -4.33 0.49
C LEU A 381 -18.27 -3.59 -0.26
N GLN A 382 -17.46 -4.35 -0.99
CA GLN A 382 -16.37 -3.82 -1.80
C GLN A 382 -16.81 -3.44 -3.22
N GLN A 383 -18.09 -3.64 -3.58
CA GLN A 383 -18.60 -3.22 -4.89
C GLN A 383 -19.09 -1.77 -4.82
N ARG A 384 -18.69 -0.98 -5.83
CA ARG A 384 -19.28 0.35 -6.09
C ARG A 384 -20.73 0.17 -6.53
N LYS A 385 -21.60 1.09 -6.12
CA LYS A 385 -22.98 1.22 -6.61
C LYS A 385 -23.19 2.65 -7.10
N GLY A 386 -23.46 2.81 -8.39
CA GLY A 386 -23.57 4.14 -9.01
C GLY A 386 -22.28 4.94 -8.89
N GLU A 387 -22.41 6.22 -8.58
CA GLU A 387 -21.28 7.16 -8.42
C GLU A 387 -20.65 7.12 -7.02
N GLN A 388 -21.27 6.43 -6.06
CA GLN A 388 -20.73 6.36 -4.69
C GLN A 388 -19.51 5.41 -4.60
N PRO A 389 -18.49 5.79 -3.80
CA PRO A 389 -17.35 4.92 -3.56
C PRO A 389 -17.77 3.61 -2.90
N ALA A 390 -16.92 2.58 -3.00
CA ALA A 390 -17.16 1.34 -2.28
C ALA A 390 -17.15 1.61 -0.77
N ILE A 391 -18.14 1.05 -0.06
CA ILE A 391 -18.27 1.23 1.39
C ILE A 391 -17.06 0.64 2.12
N VAL A 392 -16.50 -0.45 1.59
CA VAL A 392 -15.30 -1.07 2.15
C VAL A 392 -14.18 -1.09 1.11
N LYS A 393 -13.00 -0.60 1.51
CA LYS A 393 -11.74 -0.83 0.79
C LYS A 393 -10.87 -1.76 1.63
N VAL A 394 -10.41 -2.84 1.02
CA VAL A 394 -9.45 -3.76 1.63
C VAL A 394 -8.09 -3.48 1.04
N ILE A 395 -7.15 -3.09 1.90
CA ILE A 395 -5.76 -2.82 1.56
C ILE A 395 -4.94 -3.99 2.07
N VAL A 396 -4.17 -4.60 1.17
CA VAL A 396 -3.22 -5.65 1.56
C VAL A 396 -1.94 -4.98 2.02
N ARG A 397 -1.57 -5.17 3.28
CA ARG A 397 -0.29 -4.73 3.81
C ARG A 397 0.78 -5.74 3.42
N PRO A 398 1.85 -5.31 2.73
CA PRO A 398 2.96 -6.20 2.43
C PRO A 398 3.66 -6.61 3.75
N PRO A 399 4.12 -7.86 3.89
CA PRO A 399 4.89 -8.29 5.05
C PRO A 399 6.23 -7.56 5.21
N SER A 400 6.81 -7.12 4.09
CA SER A 400 8.03 -6.30 4.05
C SER A 400 8.07 -5.45 2.78
N GLU A 401 8.87 -4.38 2.79
CA GLU A 401 9.08 -3.55 1.58
C GLU A 401 9.63 -4.36 0.41
N ALA A 402 10.54 -5.30 0.67
CA ALA A 402 11.05 -6.20 -0.36
C ALA A 402 9.94 -7.02 -1.01
N MET A 403 8.97 -7.56 -0.23
CA MET A 403 7.82 -8.25 -0.81
C MET A 403 6.89 -7.31 -1.59
N ALA A 404 6.74 -6.05 -1.14
CA ALA A 404 5.98 -5.05 -1.89
C ALA A 404 6.62 -4.80 -3.27
N LEU A 405 7.95 -4.64 -3.31
CA LEU A 405 8.73 -4.48 -4.55
C LEU A 405 8.65 -5.74 -5.43
N GLU A 406 8.71 -6.95 -4.85
CA GLU A 406 8.49 -8.23 -5.56
C GLU A 406 7.14 -8.20 -6.30
N MET A 407 6.06 -7.85 -5.59
CA MET A 407 4.72 -7.83 -6.15
C MET A 407 4.56 -6.75 -7.23
N ALA A 408 5.08 -5.55 -7.00
CA ALA A 408 5.02 -4.44 -7.94
C ALA A 408 5.75 -4.77 -9.26
N LEU A 409 6.98 -5.31 -9.19
CA LEU A 409 7.73 -5.73 -10.38
C LEU A 409 7.04 -6.88 -11.11
N LEU A 410 6.55 -7.87 -10.37
CA LEU A 410 5.85 -9.02 -10.93
C LEU A 410 4.62 -8.59 -11.73
N GLN A 411 3.85 -7.62 -11.23
CA GLN A 411 2.66 -7.11 -11.91
C GLN A 411 3.00 -6.16 -13.07
N THR A 412 3.95 -5.24 -12.88
CA THR A 412 4.31 -4.19 -13.85
C THR A 412 5.02 -4.78 -15.07
N LEU A 413 6.04 -5.61 -14.83
CA LEU A 413 6.82 -6.27 -15.88
C LEU A 413 6.19 -7.58 -16.36
N ARG A 414 5.08 -8.04 -15.76
CA ARG A 414 4.41 -9.31 -16.08
C ARG A 414 5.36 -10.52 -16.05
N LEU A 415 6.27 -10.53 -15.08
CA LEU A 415 7.23 -11.61 -14.88
C LEU A 415 6.57 -12.81 -14.20
N GLN A 416 7.18 -13.98 -14.36
CA GLN A 416 6.68 -15.24 -13.78
C GLN A 416 7.26 -15.50 -12.39
N GLU A 417 8.37 -14.86 -12.02
CA GLU A 417 8.94 -14.93 -10.68
C GLU A 417 9.79 -13.70 -10.37
N VAL A 418 9.65 -13.14 -9.18
CA VAL A 418 10.52 -12.06 -8.69
C VAL A 418 10.88 -12.36 -7.25
N ARG A 419 12.15 -12.16 -6.92
CA ARG A 419 12.72 -12.18 -5.57
C ARG A 419 13.46 -10.87 -5.34
N VAL A 420 13.11 -10.16 -4.28
CA VAL A 420 13.80 -8.95 -3.86
C VAL A 420 14.38 -9.19 -2.47
N VAL A 421 15.65 -8.85 -2.29
CA VAL A 421 16.31 -8.88 -0.98
C VAL A 421 16.51 -7.46 -0.48
N ALA A 422 16.18 -7.22 0.80
CA ALA A 422 16.50 -5.97 1.46
C ALA A 422 17.99 -5.97 1.85
N VAL A 423 18.71 -4.90 1.55
CA VAL A 423 20.15 -4.79 1.84
C VAL A 423 20.35 -3.74 2.94
N THR A 424 20.76 -4.18 4.13
CA THR A 424 21.07 -3.26 5.23
C THR A 424 22.54 -2.83 5.20
N GLU A 425 22.87 -1.79 5.95
CA GLU A 425 24.24 -1.29 6.09
C GLU A 425 25.21 -2.42 6.51
N GLY A 426 26.39 -2.47 5.88
CA GLY A 426 27.40 -3.51 6.10
C GLY A 426 27.14 -4.85 5.42
N GLN A 427 25.98 -5.06 4.79
CA GLN A 427 25.70 -6.27 4.02
C GLN A 427 26.11 -6.14 2.55
N SER A 428 26.56 -7.24 1.97
CA SER A 428 26.81 -7.33 0.53
C SER A 428 25.51 -7.73 -0.19
N GLY A 429 24.88 -6.77 -0.90
CA GLY A 429 23.71 -7.05 -1.73
C GLY A 429 23.95 -8.16 -2.75
N LEU A 430 25.18 -8.25 -3.28
CA LEU A 430 25.60 -9.33 -4.17
C LEU A 430 25.50 -10.72 -3.52
N THR A 431 25.90 -10.85 -2.25
CA THR A 431 25.81 -12.11 -1.51
C THR A 431 24.36 -12.51 -1.27
N LEU A 432 23.54 -11.58 -0.77
CA LEU A 432 22.13 -11.82 -0.48
C LEU A 432 21.33 -12.19 -1.74
N VAL A 433 21.58 -11.49 -2.85
CA VAL A 433 20.99 -11.83 -4.15
C VAL A 433 21.41 -13.23 -4.60
N GLY A 434 22.67 -13.60 -4.39
CA GLY A 434 23.17 -14.96 -4.67
C GLY A 434 22.47 -16.04 -3.85
N GLU A 435 22.29 -15.80 -2.54
CA GLU A 435 21.56 -16.69 -1.64
C GLU A 435 20.09 -16.85 -2.05
N ALA A 436 19.41 -15.74 -2.36
CA ALA A 436 18.03 -15.78 -2.84
C ALA A 436 17.88 -16.52 -4.19
N ALA A 437 18.88 -16.42 -5.07
CA ALA A 437 18.91 -17.17 -6.32
C ALA A 437 19.14 -18.67 -6.10
N ALA A 438 20.00 -19.04 -5.13
CA ALA A 438 20.20 -20.43 -4.73
C ALA A 438 18.91 -21.03 -4.13
N GLU A 439 18.19 -20.28 -3.30
CA GLU A 439 16.88 -20.71 -2.78
C GLU A 439 15.85 -20.92 -3.91
N LEU A 440 15.80 -20.01 -4.89
CA LEU A 440 14.93 -20.19 -6.05
C LEU A 440 15.32 -21.42 -6.89
N PHE A 441 16.61 -21.71 -7.02
CA PHE A 441 17.09 -22.96 -7.65
C PHE A 441 16.54 -24.19 -6.92
N PHE A 442 16.63 -24.23 -5.59
CA PHE A 442 16.08 -25.34 -4.80
C PHE A 442 14.55 -25.45 -4.94
N ASP A 443 13.83 -24.33 -5.01
CA ASP A 443 12.38 -24.31 -5.22
C ASP A 443 11.98 -24.95 -6.57
N LEU A 444 12.70 -24.61 -7.64
CA LEU A 444 12.47 -25.14 -8.98
C LEU A 444 12.80 -26.64 -9.09
N ALA A 445 13.83 -27.10 -8.36
CA ALA A 445 14.28 -28.49 -8.37
C ALA A 445 13.50 -29.42 -7.43
N ARG A 446 12.88 -28.88 -6.35
CA ARG A 446 12.35 -29.64 -5.19
C ARG A 446 11.52 -30.88 -5.51
N ASN A 447 10.70 -30.83 -6.57
CA ASN A 447 9.76 -31.89 -6.91
C ASN A 447 10.12 -32.69 -8.18
N ARG A 448 11.35 -32.54 -8.67
CA ARG A 448 11.80 -33.16 -9.92
C ARG A 448 12.67 -34.38 -9.65
N GLN A 449 12.59 -35.38 -10.53
CA GLN A 449 13.50 -36.53 -10.55
C GLN A 449 14.78 -36.22 -11.34
N SER A 450 14.67 -35.39 -12.38
CA SER A 450 15.81 -34.87 -13.12
C SER A 450 15.65 -33.36 -13.30
N PHE A 451 16.75 -32.62 -13.18
CA PHE A 451 16.76 -31.16 -13.38
C PHE A 451 17.99 -30.74 -14.18
N THR A 452 17.76 -30.13 -15.34
CA THR A 452 18.82 -29.62 -16.23
C THR A 452 18.85 -28.10 -16.19
N VAL A 453 19.91 -27.52 -15.62
CA VAL A 453 20.06 -26.07 -15.43
C VAL A 453 21.23 -25.53 -16.25
N GLY A 454 21.03 -24.38 -16.89
CA GLY A 454 22.11 -23.60 -17.50
C GLY A 454 22.56 -22.46 -16.58
N LEU A 455 23.86 -22.27 -16.41
CA LEU A 455 24.46 -21.18 -15.65
C LEU A 455 25.32 -20.29 -16.56
N GLY A 456 25.09 -18.98 -16.50
CA GLY A 456 26.01 -17.98 -17.07
C GLY A 456 27.19 -17.67 -16.14
N GLY A 457 28.06 -16.75 -16.59
CA GLY A 457 29.14 -16.20 -15.77
C GLY A 457 28.76 -14.98 -14.92
N GLY A 458 29.77 -14.40 -14.26
CA GLY A 458 29.67 -13.14 -13.52
C GLY A 458 29.53 -13.27 -11.99
N ARG A 459 29.77 -12.15 -11.30
CA ARG A 459 29.89 -12.09 -9.83
C ARG A 459 28.62 -12.54 -9.09
N THR A 460 27.43 -12.21 -9.60
CA THR A 460 26.15 -12.60 -8.98
C THR A 460 25.87 -14.10 -9.13
N ILE A 461 26.22 -14.70 -10.27
CA ILE A 461 26.12 -16.16 -10.45
C ILE A 461 27.16 -16.88 -9.62
N ASN A 462 28.37 -16.34 -9.46
CA ASN A 462 29.35 -16.87 -8.51
C ASN A 462 28.82 -16.89 -7.07
N ALA A 463 28.19 -15.80 -6.63
CA ALA A 463 27.57 -15.72 -5.30
C ALA A 463 26.49 -16.81 -5.13
N MET A 464 25.63 -17.00 -6.14
CA MET A 464 24.66 -18.11 -6.17
C MET A 464 25.34 -19.48 -6.08
N VAL A 465 26.35 -19.74 -6.91
CA VAL A 465 27.09 -21.01 -6.94
C VAL A 465 27.74 -21.33 -5.60
N ASN A 466 28.26 -20.31 -4.90
CA ASN A 466 28.79 -20.46 -3.55
C ASN A 466 27.70 -20.73 -2.50
N ALA A 467 26.55 -20.04 -2.61
CA ALA A 467 25.40 -20.25 -1.73
C ALA A 467 24.74 -21.62 -1.91
N LEU A 468 24.84 -22.24 -3.10
CA LEU A 468 24.33 -23.60 -3.33
C LEU A 468 24.95 -24.62 -2.37
N LYS A 469 26.22 -24.46 -1.97
CA LYS A 469 26.95 -25.37 -1.06
C LYS A 469 26.83 -26.87 -1.44
N LEU A 470 26.83 -27.16 -2.73
CA LEU A 470 26.83 -28.55 -3.23
C LEU A 470 28.17 -29.24 -2.92
N PRO A 471 28.17 -30.54 -2.60
CA PRO A 471 27.01 -31.45 -2.56
C PRO A 471 26.23 -31.47 -1.23
N ALA A 472 26.67 -30.77 -0.19
CA ALA A 472 26.12 -30.87 1.17
C ALA A 472 24.61 -30.58 1.27
N THR A 473 24.08 -29.77 0.36
CA THR A 473 22.67 -29.37 0.32
C THR A 473 21.78 -30.26 -0.55
N LEU A 474 22.31 -31.31 -1.20
CA LEU A 474 21.51 -32.23 -2.03
C LEU A 474 20.41 -32.94 -1.23
N SER A 475 20.59 -33.10 0.08
CA SER A 475 19.57 -33.63 1.00
C SER A 475 18.28 -32.81 1.02
N ARG A 476 18.31 -31.54 0.60
CA ARG A 476 17.13 -30.68 0.41
C ARG A 476 16.27 -31.10 -0.78
N LEU A 477 16.80 -31.94 -1.66
CA LEU A 477 16.17 -32.40 -2.91
C LEU A 477 16.00 -33.93 -2.90
N PRO A 478 15.22 -34.52 -1.96
CA PRO A 478 15.17 -35.97 -1.74
C PRO A 478 14.59 -36.79 -2.91
N LYS A 479 13.96 -36.13 -3.89
CA LYS A 479 13.41 -36.77 -5.10
C LYS A 479 14.36 -36.72 -6.29
N LEU A 480 15.40 -35.90 -6.22
CA LEU A 480 16.29 -35.65 -7.34
C LEU A 480 17.26 -36.82 -7.49
N GLN A 481 17.31 -37.38 -8.69
CA GLN A 481 18.18 -38.48 -9.07
C GLN A 481 19.26 -38.04 -10.05
N ASN A 482 19.01 -36.98 -10.83
CA ASN A 482 19.97 -36.42 -11.77
C ASN A 482 19.90 -34.89 -11.75
N LEU A 483 21.03 -34.23 -11.56
CA LEU A 483 21.20 -32.79 -11.63
C LEU A 483 22.25 -32.49 -12.71
N ASN A 484 21.81 -32.00 -13.86
CA ASN A 484 22.69 -31.63 -14.96
C ASN A 484 22.92 -30.11 -14.94
N ILE A 485 24.16 -29.68 -14.71
CA ILE A 485 24.56 -28.27 -14.65
C ILE A 485 25.42 -27.97 -15.87
N TRP A 486 24.98 -27.03 -16.71
CA TRP A 486 25.65 -26.65 -17.94
C TRP A 486 26.22 -25.25 -17.82
N ALA A 487 27.49 -25.08 -18.19
CA ALA A 487 28.02 -23.76 -18.51
C ALA A 487 27.34 -23.27 -19.81
N LEU A 488 26.91 -22.01 -19.83
CA LEU A 488 26.27 -21.40 -21.01
C LEU A 488 27.22 -20.61 -21.90
N ASP A 489 28.48 -20.48 -21.48
CA ASP A 489 29.57 -19.95 -22.27
C ASP A 489 30.84 -20.78 -22.07
N SER A 490 31.63 -20.85 -23.14
CA SER A 490 33.00 -21.33 -23.15
C SER A 490 33.87 -20.17 -23.59
N ASN A 491 34.55 -19.59 -22.61
CA ASN A 491 35.47 -18.49 -22.82
C ASN A 491 36.91 -19.03 -22.66
N PRO A 492 37.65 -19.25 -23.76
CA PRO A 492 39.02 -19.76 -23.72
C PRO A 492 40.06 -18.70 -23.28
N LEU A 493 39.64 -17.44 -23.08
CA LEU A 493 40.51 -16.32 -22.71
C LEU A 493 40.59 -16.20 -21.17
N PRO A 494 41.78 -16.14 -20.53
CA PRO A 494 41.85 -16.07 -19.06
C PRO A 494 42.63 -14.86 -18.49
N LYS A 495 42.16 -14.22 -17.39
CA LYS A 495 42.80 -14.22 -16.03
C LYS A 495 42.29 -13.20 -14.98
N VAL A 496 41.79 -12.00 -15.31
CA VAL A 496 41.70 -10.93 -14.27
C VAL A 496 40.63 -11.17 -13.20
N VAL A 497 39.48 -11.76 -13.55
CA VAL A 497 38.37 -11.97 -12.59
C VAL A 497 38.06 -13.46 -12.32
N GLY A 498 38.33 -14.36 -13.27
CA GLY A 498 38.18 -15.82 -13.07
C GLY A 498 36.73 -16.34 -12.98
N ILE A 499 35.73 -15.54 -13.36
CA ILE A 499 34.31 -15.87 -13.18
C ILE A 499 33.57 -15.92 -14.54
N SER A 500 33.84 -16.95 -15.34
CA SER A 500 33.04 -17.31 -16.52
C SER A 500 32.07 -18.45 -16.17
N ALA A 501 31.10 -18.77 -17.05
CA ALA A 501 30.24 -19.92 -16.78
C ALA A 501 31.06 -21.22 -16.66
N HIS A 502 32.06 -21.38 -17.53
CA HIS A 502 32.94 -22.53 -17.54
C HIS A 502 33.70 -22.70 -16.21
N THR A 503 34.32 -21.64 -15.68
CA THR A 503 35.08 -21.74 -14.42
C THR A 503 34.16 -22.04 -13.23
N LEU A 504 32.96 -21.46 -13.21
CA LEU A 504 31.98 -21.72 -12.15
C LEU A 504 31.51 -23.18 -12.15
N VAL A 505 31.15 -23.72 -13.31
CA VAL A 505 30.69 -25.10 -13.44
C VAL A 505 31.83 -26.10 -13.18
N ALA A 506 33.05 -25.81 -13.65
CA ALA A 506 34.23 -26.60 -13.30
C ALA A 506 34.48 -26.63 -11.79
N SER A 507 34.31 -25.49 -11.10
CA SER A 507 34.45 -25.44 -9.63
C SER A 507 33.42 -26.30 -8.91
N LEU A 508 32.18 -26.35 -9.40
CA LEU A 508 31.13 -27.22 -8.86
C LEU A 508 31.43 -28.70 -9.10
N ALA A 509 31.93 -29.04 -10.29
CA ALA A 509 32.35 -30.40 -10.61
C ALA A 509 33.42 -30.87 -9.61
N MET A 510 34.46 -30.06 -9.38
CA MET A 510 35.53 -30.36 -8.42
C MET A 510 35.02 -30.54 -6.99
N ARG A 511 34.07 -29.71 -6.53
CA ARG A 511 33.43 -29.85 -5.21
C ARG A 511 32.64 -31.15 -5.06
N CYS A 512 32.08 -31.66 -6.17
CA CYS A 512 31.23 -32.85 -6.16
C CYS A 512 31.99 -34.16 -6.47
N LEU A 513 33.23 -34.10 -6.98
CA LEU A 513 34.08 -35.26 -7.30
C LEU A 513 34.22 -36.30 -6.17
N PRO A 514 34.42 -35.93 -4.89
CA PRO A 514 34.64 -36.92 -3.82
C PRO A 514 33.42 -37.79 -3.49
N SER A 515 32.25 -37.50 -4.06
CA SER A 515 31.01 -38.22 -3.79
C SER A 515 30.85 -39.40 -4.76
N ALA A 516 31.19 -40.61 -4.32
CA ALA A 516 31.25 -41.83 -5.16
C ALA A 516 29.94 -42.24 -5.88
N ASN A 517 28.81 -41.60 -5.58
CA ASN A 517 27.49 -41.77 -6.23
C ASN A 517 26.88 -40.41 -6.62
N SER A 518 27.68 -39.48 -7.15
CA SER A 518 27.23 -38.11 -7.45
C SER A 518 26.09 -38.09 -8.49
N ILE A 519 24.89 -37.71 -8.05
CA ILE A 519 23.76 -37.34 -8.91
C ILE A 519 23.98 -36.02 -9.66
N VAL A 520 25.11 -35.33 -9.43
CA VAL A 520 25.46 -34.05 -10.05
C VAL A 520 26.40 -34.28 -11.22
N HIS A 521 25.99 -33.83 -12.40
CA HIS A 521 26.73 -33.92 -13.65
C HIS A 521 26.96 -32.51 -14.19
N CYS A 522 28.21 -32.18 -14.48
CA CYS A 522 28.61 -30.84 -14.95
C CYS A 522 29.10 -30.92 -16.39
N PHE A 523 28.64 -30.00 -17.23
CA PHE A 523 28.90 -29.99 -18.66
C PHE A 523 29.44 -28.62 -19.11
N ALA A 524 30.41 -28.65 -20.02
CA ALA A 524 30.91 -27.44 -20.67
C ALA A 524 30.04 -27.10 -21.89
N TYR A 525 29.93 -25.81 -22.20
CA TYR A 525 29.34 -25.37 -23.46
C TYR A 525 30.26 -25.79 -24.64
N GLN A 526 29.67 -26.40 -25.67
CA GLN A 526 30.37 -26.73 -26.91
C GLN A 526 29.72 -26.00 -28.09
N ASP A 527 28.44 -26.31 -28.36
CA ASP A 527 27.66 -25.67 -29.41
C ASP A 527 26.15 -25.65 -29.05
N ALA A 528 25.40 -24.73 -29.67
CA ALA A 528 23.97 -24.54 -29.50
C ALA A 528 23.16 -25.73 -30.02
N GLU A 529 23.58 -26.37 -31.12
CA GLU A 529 22.88 -27.54 -31.71
C GLU A 529 22.96 -28.78 -30.81
N GLN A 530 24.00 -28.86 -29.97
CA GLN A 530 24.23 -29.95 -29.02
C GLN A 530 23.75 -29.61 -27.60
N SER A 531 23.19 -28.40 -27.40
CA SER A 531 22.70 -27.97 -26.09
C SER A 531 21.40 -28.70 -25.73
N PRO A 532 21.26 -29.21 -24.49
CA PRO A 532 20.07 -29.95 -24.09
C PRO A 532 18.86 -29.03 -23.94
N THR A 533 17.69 -29.63 -23.72
CA THR A 533 16.54 -28.89 -23.24
C THR A 533 16.74 -28.49 -21.78
N PHE A 534 16.92 -27.19 -21.53
CA PHE A 534 17.03 -26.66 -20.17
C PHE A 534 15.67 -26.59 -19.47
N ASP A 535 15.63 -26.98 -18.20
CA ASP A 535 14.51 -26.78 -17.29
C ASP A 535 14.51 -25.37 -16.68
N ALA A 536 15.68 -24.79 -16.49
CA ALA A 536 15.87 -23.43 -16.01
C ALA A 536 17.24 -22.88 -16.47
N ILE A 537 17.33 -21.55 -16.58
CA ILE A 537 18.59 -20.84 -16.82
C ILE A 537 18.75 -19.74 -15.77
N PHE A 538 19.97 -19.59 -15.24
CA PHE A 538 20.37 -18.48 -14.37
C PHE A 538 21.52 -17.70 -15.01
N ILE A 539 21.34 -16.40 -15.20
CA ILE A 539 22.32 -15.52 -15.86
C ILE A 539 22.51 -14.21 -15.12
N GLY A 540 23.72 -13.69 -15.15
CA GLY A 540 23.99 -12.29 -14.77
C GLY A 540 23.67 -11.35 -15.93
N PHE A 541 23.44 -10.07 -15.60
CA PHE A 541 23.40 -8.99 -16.60
C PHE A 541 24.49 -7.97 -16.29
N GLY A 542 25.33 -7.72 -17.29
CA GLY A 542 26.47 -6.81 -17.23
C GLY A 542 26.15 -5.48 -17.92
N VAL A 543 26.83 -4.43 -17.47
CA VAL A 543 26.84 -3.11 -18.11
C VAL A 543 28.28 -2.68 -18.33
N LEU A 544 28.52 -1.87 -19.37
CA LEU A 544 29.84 -1.29 -19.62
C LEU A 544 30.01 -0.04 -18.76
N ALA A 545 30.37 -0.24 -17.49
CA ALA A 545 30.65 0.83 -16.54
C ALA A 545 32.01 0.60 -15.83
N PRO A 546 32.64 1.64 -15.28
CA PRO A 546 33.86 1.49 -14.49
C PRO A 546 33.69 0.45 -13.37
N GLY A 547 34.63 -0.48 -13.24
CA GLY A 547 34.61 -1.53 -12.22
C GLY A 547 33.65 -2.71 -12.49
N GLU A 548 32.89 -2.71 -13.58
CA GLU A 548 32.09 -3.87 -13.98
C GLU A 548 32.92 -4.92 -14.70
N THR A 549 32.61 -6.19 -14.43
CA THR A 549 33.33 -7.35 -14.99
C THR A 549 33.28 -7.38 -16.52
N LEU A 550 32.18 -6.94 -17.14
CA LEU A 550 32.06 -6.86 -18.60
C LEU A 550 33.05 -5.86 -19.21
N THR A 551 33.25 -4.72 -18.55
CA THR A 551 34.21 -3.68 -18.97
C THR A 551 35.63 -4.21 -18.93
N LEU A 552 36.01 -4.86 -17.81
CA LEU A 552 37.33 -5.47 -17.66
C LEU A 552 37.62 -6.50 -18.75
N TYR A 553 36.65 -7.36 -19.06
CA TYR A 553 36.79 -8.32 -20.15
C TYR A 553 36.95 -7.62 -21.51
N ALA A 554 36.14 -6.59 -21.79
CA ALA A 554 36.22 -5.85 -23.04
C ALA A 554 37.59 -5.17 -23.22
N GLU A 555 38.16 -4.60 -22.16
CA GLU A 555 39.49 -3.99 -22.16
C GLU A 555 40.59 -5.03 -22.39
N GLU A 556 40.53 -6.17 -21.71
CA GLU A 556 41.52 -7.26 -21.81
C GLU A 556 41.65 -7.79 -23.24
N ILE A 557 40.55 -7.84 -24.00
CA ILE A 557 40.53 -8.33 -25.39
C ILE A 557 40.59 -7.21 -26.45
N GLY A 558 40.88 -5.98 -26.02
CA GLY A 558 41.11 -4.83 -26.88
C GLY A 558 39.86 -4.27 -27.58
N LEU A 559 38.66 -4.43 -27.00
CA LEU A 559 37.44 -3.85 -27.56
C LEU A 559 37.34 -2.34 -27.30
N PRO A 560 36.71 -1.57 -28.22
CA PRO A 560 36.57 -0.13 -28.09
C PRO A 560 35.45 0.23 -27.09
N VAL A 561 35.72 0.06 -25.79
CA VAL A 561 34.73 0.24 -24.69
C VAL A 561 33.96 1.55 -24.80
N ARG A 562 34.63 2.68 -25.07
CA ARG A 562 33.98 4.00 -25.19
C ARG A 562 32.96 4.08 -26.33
N GLN A 563 33.21 3.36 -27.43
CA GLN A 563 32.27 3.31 -28.56
C GLN A 563 31.11 2.37 -28.24
N LEU A 564 31.40 1.22 -27.63
CA LEU A 564 30.39 0.26 -27.21
C LEU A 564 29.44 0.85 -26.17
N GLN A 565 29.95 1.60 -25.18
CA GLN A 565 29.14 2.29 -24.17
C GLN A 565 28.04 3.21 -24.75
N ARG A 566 28.24 3.75 -25.95
CA ARG A 566 27.24 4.62 -26.61
C ARG A 566 26.10 3.85 -27.27
N ARG A 567 26.29 2.55 -27.53
CA ARG A 567 25.36 1.72 -28.32
C ARG A 567 24.81 0.53 -27.54
N VAL A 568 25.51 0.08 -26.51
CA VAL A 568 25.20 -1.10 -25.71
C VAL A 568 24.57 -0.64 -24.39
N ALA A 569 23.31 -1.03 -24.17
CA ALA A 569 22.64 -0.84 -22.90
C ALA A 569 23.10 -1.87 -21.86
N GLY A 570 23.39 -3.10 -22.29
CA GLY A 570 23.97 -4.14 -21.44
C GLY A 570 24.26 -5.43 -22.20
N ALA A 571 24.75 -6.44 -21.48
CA ALA A 571 25.08 -7.73 -22.05
C ALA A 571 24.85 -8.89 -21.09
N THR A 572 24.59 -10.06 -21.66
CA THR A 572 24.63 -11.34 -20.95
C THR A 572 25.25 -12.39 -21.88
N LEU A 573 25.94 -13.39 -21.33
CA LEU A 573 26.64 -14.41 -22.12
C LEU A 573 27.54 -13.80 -23.22
N PHE A 574 28.19 -12.68 -22.91
CA PHE A 574 29.03 -11.88 -23.81
C PHE A 574 28.33 -11.37 -25.09
N GLN A 575 27.00 -11.44 -25.16
CA GLN A 575 26.19 -10.90 -26.25
C GLN A 575 25.53 -9.60 -25.79
N CYS A 576 25.72 -8.54 -26.57
CA CYS A 576 25.26 -7.19 -26.23
C CYS A 576 23.88 -6.87 -26.79
N ILE A 577 23.13 -6.03 -26.08
CA ILE A 577 21.89 -5.43 -26.55
C ILE A 577 21.94 -3.91 -26.45
N ASN A 578 21.25 -3.22 -27.36
CA ASN A 578 21.02 -1.78 -27.27
C ASN A 578 19.82 -1.44 -26.38
N ALA A 579 19.50 -0.14 -26.22
CA ALA A 579 18.41 0.32 -25.36
C ALA A 579 17.02 -0.16 -25.82
N ASP A 580 16.85 -0.40 -27.11
CA ASP A 580 15.62 -0.91 -27.72
C ASP A 580 15.45 -2.43 -27.52
N GLY A 581 16.50 -3.11 -27.05
CA GLY A 581 16.52 -4.56 -26.84
C GLY A 581 16.95 -5.35 -28.09
N GLU A 582 17.52 -4.70 -29.10
CA GLU A 582 18.09 -5.36 -30.26
C GLU A 582 19.47 -5.92 -29.92
N ILE A 583 19.77 -7.13 -30.41
CA ILE A 583 21.09 -7.73 -30.27
C ILE A 583 22.05 -7.00 -31.20
N VAL A 584 23.13 -6.45 -30.65
CA VAL A 584 24.09 -5.64 -31.41
C VAL A 584 25.48 -6.28 -31.42
N PRO A 585 26.20 -6.20 -32.55
CA PRO A 585 27.59 -6.65 -32.62
C PRO A 585 28.47 -5.92 -31.61
N SER A 586 29.31 -6.68 -30.92
CA SER A 586 30.10 -6.19 -29.79
C SER A 586 31.60 -6.42 -29.94
N GLY A 587 31.99 -7.29 -30.88
CA GLY A 587 33.36 -7.76 -31.08
C GLY A 587 33.74 -8.93 -30.16
N PHE A 588 32.82 -9.41 -29.31
CA PHE A 588 32.96 -10.68 -28.59
C PHE A 588 32.64 -11.88 -29.50
N GLU A 589 31.90 -11.66 -30.59
CA GLU A 589 31.52 -12.70 -31.54
C GLU A 589 32.77 -13.38 -32.13
N GLY A 590 32.77 -14.72 -32.17
CA GLY A 590 33.91 -15.51 -32.63
C GLY A 590 35.08 -15.63 -31.65
N LYS A 591 35.10 -14.83 -30.56
CA LYS A 591 36.08 -14.94 -29.47
C LYS A 591 35.56 -15.74 -28.27
N VAL A 592 34.25 -15.68 -28.03
CA VAL A 592 33.56 -16.44 -26.98
C VAL A 592 32.46 -17.28 -27.60
N ALA A 593 32.47 -18.59 -27.33
CA ALA A 593 31.36 -19.46 -27.69
C ALA A 593 30.32 -19.39 -26.57
N ALA A 594 29.08 -19.00 -26.88
CA ALA A 594 28.03 -18.84 -25.89
C ALA A 594 26.67 -19.27 -26.44
N LEU A 595 25.76 -19.64 -25.54
CA LEU A 595 24.38 -19.97 -25.90
C LEU A 595 23.72 -18.75 -26.56
N PRO A 596 23.17 -18.87 -27.78
CA PRO A 596 22.54 -17.75 -28.47
C PRO A 596 21.38 -17.16 -27.66
N LEU A 597 21.27 -15.83 -27.61
CA LEU A 597 20.16 -15.16 -26.93
C LEU A 597 18.78 -15.55 -27.49
N THR A 598 18.71 -16.00 -28.75
CA THR A 598 17.48 -16.55 -29.35
C THR A 598 16.95 -17.79 -28.64
N VAL A 599 17.83 -18.59 -28.00
CA VAL A 599 17.43 -19.72 -27.15
C VAL A 599 16.76 -19.22 -25.88
N LEU A 600 17.29 -18.15 -25.26
CA LEU A 600 16.66 -17.53 -24.10
C LEU A 600 15.26 -16.99 -24.46
N GLN A 601 15.15 -16.28 -25.59
CA GLN A 601 13.88 -15.78 -26.10
C GLN A 601 12.87 -16.90 -26.38
N ARG A 602 13.32 -18.04 -26.91
CA ARG A 602 12.47 -19.24 -27.09
C ARG A 602 12.01 -19.78 -25.74
N MET A 603 12.92 -19.95 -24.78
CA MET A 603 12.57 -20.44 -23.44
C MET A 603 11.56 -19.52 -22.73
N VAL A 604 11.76 -18.21 -22.79
CA VAL A 604 10.82 -17.23 -22.23
C VAL A 604 9.44 -17.33 -22.88
N ARG A 605 9.36 -17.50 -24.21
CA ARG A 605 8.10 -17.73 -24.93
C ARG A 605 7.41 -19.04 -24.55
N GLU A 606 8.18 -20.11 -24.34
CA GLU A 606 7.69 -21.39 -23.82
C GLU A 606 7.32 -21.32 -22.33
N GLY A 607 7.57 -20.19 -21.67
CA GLY A 607 7.39 -20.00 -20.24
C GLY A 607 8.42 -20.73 -19.40
N LYS A 608 9.51 -21.27 -19.95
CA LYS A 608 10.57 -21.90 -19.16
C LYS A 608 11.30 -20.84 -18.32
N PRO A 609 11.69 -21.14 -17.07
CA PRO A 609 12.44 -20.23 -16.22
C PRO A 609 13.74 -19.75 -16.87
N VAL A 610 13.83 -18.45 -17.15
CA VAL A 610 15.08 -17.76 -17.44
C VAL A 610 15.19 -16.63 -16.44
N ILE A 611 16.09 -16.81 -15.48
CA ILE A 611 16.21 -16.00 -14.27
C ILE A 611 17.45 -15.12 -14.39
N VAL A 612 17.24 -13.80 -14.31
CA VAL A 612 18.36 -12.87 -14.19
C VAL A 612 18.65 -12.62 -12.70
N VAL A 613 19.93 -12.72 -12.35
CA VAL A 613 20.44 -12.49 -11.00
C VAL A 613 21.34 -11.24 -11.04
N ALA A 614 20.89 -10.13 -10.47
CA ALA A 614 21.55 -8.83 -10.60
C ALA A 614 21.51 -8.03 -9.30
N SER A 615 22.51 -7.17 -9.09
CA SER A 615 22.61 -6.28 -7.93
C SER A 615 23.19 -4.94 -8.38
N GLY A 616 22.72 -3.84 -7.78
CA GLY A 616 23.13 -2.46 -8.06
C GLY A 616 22.19 -1.70 -9.00
N ALA A 617 21.74 -0.51 -8.56
CA ALA A 617 20.73 0.31 -9.22
C ALA A 617 21.10 0.79 -10.64
N HIS A 618 22.39 0.94 -10.94
CA HIS A 618 22.90 1.37 -12.25
C HIS A 618 22.61 0.37 -13.38
N LYS A 619 22.22 -0.87 -13.05
CA LYS A 619 21.86 -1.91 -14.03
C LYS A 619 20.41 -1.82 -14.51
N ALA A 620 19.57 -0.97 -13.91
CA ALA A 620 18.16 -0.89 -14.24
C ALA A 620 17.87 -0.63 -15.73
N PRO A 621 18.52 0.32 -16.43
CA PRO A 621 18.28 0.54 -17.86
C PRO A 621 18.56 -0.69 -18.73
N ALA A 622 19.64 -1.42 -18.41
CA ALA A 622 20.04 -2.63 -19.11
C ALA A 622 19.01 -3.76 -18.95
N LEU A 623 18.48 -3.93 -17.73
CA LEU A 623 17.45 -4.92 -17.42
C LEU A 623 16.11 -4.59 -18.10
N LEU A 624 15.77 -3.31 -18.24
CA LEU A 624 14.59 -2.90 -19.01
C LEU A 624 14.77 -3.19 -20.51
N ALA A 625 15.95 -2.92 -21.08
CA ALA A 625 16.26 -3.32 -22.44
C ALA A 625 16.18 -4.86 -22.63
N ALA A 626 16.71 -5.62 -21.67
CA ALA A 626 16.65 -7.08 -21.70
C ALA A 626 15.23 -7.63 -21.57
N HIS A 627 14.36 -6.94 -20.81
CA HIS A 627 12.94 -7.25 -20.73
C HIS A 627 12.24 -7.02 -22.08
N ARG A 628 12.48 -5.88 -22.74
CA ARG A 628 11.97 -5.59 -24.10
C ARG A 628 12.38 -6.67 -25.10
N ALA A 629 13.64 -7.11 -24.99
CA ALA A 629 14.23 -8.19 -25.77
C ALA A 629 13.70 -9.60 -25.42
N ARG A 630 12.85 -9.74 -24.40
CA ARG A 630 12.30 -11.01 -23.87
C ARG A 630 13.38 -12.02 -23.49
N LEU A 631 14.47 -11.55 -22.88
CA LEU A 631 15.60 -12.40 -22.50
C LEU A 631 15.41 -13.12 -21.17
N PHE A 632 14.43 -12.71 -20.35
CA PHE A 632 14.13 -13.35 -19.08
C PHE A 632 12.65 -13.26 -18.72
N ASN A 633 12.22 -14.13 -17.82
CA ASN A 633 10.88 -14.10 -17.21
C ASN A 633 10.91 -14.24 -15.68
N GLY A 634 12.09 -14.27 -15.08
CA GLY A 634 12.23 -14.10 -13.64
C GLY A 634 13.43 -13.25 -13.23
N LEU A 635 13.33 -12.66 -12.04
CA LEU A 635 14.34 -11.77 -11.47
C LEU A 635 14.68 -12.16 -10.02
N VAL A 636 15.96 -12.05 -9.68
CA VAL A 636 16.46 -11.99 -8.32
C VAL A 636 17.34 -10.76 -8.20
N VAL A 637 16.90 -9.77 -7.42
CA VAL A 637 17.52 -8.45 -7.32
C VAL A 637 17.55 -7.92 -5.89
N ASP A 638 18.38 -6.91 -5.62
CA ASP A 638 18.29 -6.11 -4.40
C ASP A 638 17.18 -5.05 -4.49
N ASP A 639 16.83 -4.49 -3.33
CA ASP A 639 15.83 -3.44 -3.15
C ASP A 639 16.16 -2.17 -3.95
N GLN A 640 17.42 -1.72 -3.94
CA GLN A 640 17.86 -0.53 -4.69
C GLN A 640 17.64 -0.67 -6.20
N LEU A 641 17.98 -1.83 -6.77
CA LEU A 641 17.74 -2.12 -8.18
C LEU A 641 16.25 -2.28 -8.47
N ALA A 642 15.48 -2.91 -7.59
CA ALA A 642 14.04 -3.03 -7.74
C ALA A 642 13.33 -1.67 -7.76
N GLN A 643 13.71 -0.76 -6.85
CA GLN A 643 13.19 0.61 -6.80
C GLN A 643 13.58 1.39 -8.07
N SER A 644 14.85 1.30 -8.49
CA SER A 644 15.33 1.93 -9.72
C SER A 644 14.54 1.47 -10.96
N LEU A 645 14.29 0.16 -11.10
CA LEU A 645 13.45 -0.39 -12.17
C LEU A 645 12.03 0.19 -12.17
N LEU A 646 11.37 0.25 -11.02
CA LEU A 646 10.01 0.79 -10.92
C LEU A 646 9.96 2.31 -11.17
N SER A 647 10.99 3.05 -10.75
CA SER A 647 11.09 4.49 -10.98
C SER A 647 11.16 4.83 -12.47
N LEU A 648 11.98 4.09 -13.24
CA LEU A 648 12.14 4.26 -14.68
C LEU A 648 10.91 3.81 -15.48
N LEU A 649 10.09 2.92 -14.94
CA LEU A 649 8.81 2.52 -15.54
C LEU A 649 7.67 3.51 -15.28
N SER A 650 7.86 4.42 -14.33
CA SER A 650 6.88 5.44 -13.95
C SER A 650 7.10 6.78 -14.66
N GLN A 651 8.22 6.91 -15.39
CA GLN A 651 8.55 8.02 -16.29
C GLN A 651 8.08 7.69 -17.71
#